data_AF-D4GFJ0-F1
#
_entry.id   AF-D4GFJ0-F1
#
_cell.length_a   1.000
_cell.length_b   1.000
_cell.length_c   1.000
_cell.angle_alpha   90.00
_cell.angle_beta   90.00
_cell.angle_gamma   90.00
#
_symmetry.space_group_name_H-M   'P 1'
#
loop_
_entity.id
_entity.type
_entity.pdbx_description
1 polymer ?
#
loop_
_entity_poly.entity_id
_entity_poly.type
_entity_poly.pdbx_seq_one_letter_code
_entity_poly.pdbx_strand_id
1 'polypeptide(L)'
;MIISPPLLKAKDAHETDAAWIERVMTVVDRRGYPVNGYGSWHGGIHISHTDAGRPAENVRAIADGTIVSLRKDSDKRDLTPLNINADKPKSKGSNDGYVLLKHETEIGSGDEAKVVFYSLYMHLKSLAETVKVGEKVYRKDPLGTPGVVDGVNAFHFQVFCDDDNISKLTGRKTGELDISKNGRTDAVYGDIHFYLPPQTKFYDKAPADNSTSISGLSELYTSNAPLYASMTLAQGNCTMVTRQKNTQVDGKYDLLGEPLVNADGNDYEYNLYKTAMRNYKESPSAGFELLRFGRVINTDHETLVPADAPLWMTVNYPGGKGVVNLADPSIKKFSDADFPHWTGWQLVDDDSDSDSQCNSAIIKKLQEDGEFDNQCGKLICHFPFEWEKSTIDTRFSWLKTGSEEHDPMTDEDYAKFKAHAEALCFDGETLNSGRLWHFEPKGFVSHLRKCIWLSRTEFKQLIPLNIIRPSGNRYNWETVSFHEGETSVFSRHYPMLNKIFRKYCINTPSRLVSFLGNSVQETKWLSVTREDYRYSATDENGHRYYYNIWYFPWYGRGFLQLTNPDNFYKYFTYRGRSFNKDIRDELVSDYRRVQGDRALREQEKRLDNRILYDGQHPGLEQEVISWREAVENGNFDPADSAGFYWSLTGMAKYADETHELQRQAVTAGHGLRVYYRSPSFWRASATVNLPSAVSRRNYQGINGFIERCCAYTCALSVLTETKFPDESNALTLDNPEGILLRR
;
A
#
# COMPACT_ATOMS: atom_id res chain seq x y z
N MET A 1 1.22 -3.09 -4.85
CA MET A 1 1.16 -4.43 -4.26
C MET A 1 1.05 -4.36 -2.74
N ILE A 2 0.65 -5.48 -2.13
CA ILE A 2 0.78 -5.73 -0.68
C ILE A 2 1.92 -6.73 -0.42
N ILE A 3 2.70 -6.50 0.65
CA ILE A 3 3.86 -7.36 0.98
C ILE A 3 4.04 -7.50 2.51
N SER A 4 4.60 -8.61 2.96
CA SER A 4 4.91 -8.88 4.38
C SER A 4 6.29 -9.52 4.54
N PRO A 5 6.91 -9.46 5.73
CA PRO A 5 8.07 -10.27 6.05
C PRO A 5 7.80 -11.78 5.89
N PRO A 6 8.84 -12.60 5.68
CA PRO A 6 8.71 -14.05 5.55
C PRO A 6 8.37 -14.76 6.87
N LEU A 7 8.55 -14.09 8.01
CA LEU A 7 8.09 -14.51 9.34
C LEU A 7 7.04 -13.53 9.87
N LEU A 8 5.91 -14.04 10.37
CA LEU A 8 4.79 -13.23 10.84
C LEU A 8 4.59 -13.36 12.35
N LYS A 9 5.51 -12.76 13.12
CA LYS A 9 5.38 -12.67 14.58
C LYS A 9 4.40 -11.55 14.94
N ALA A 10 3.69 -11.72 16.05
CA ALA A 10 2.82 -10.67 16.57
C ALA A 10 3.65 -9.39 16.83
N LYS A 11 3.06 -8.24 16.50
CA LYS A 11 3.61 -6.93 16.87
C LYS A 11 3.44 -6.70 18.36
N ASP A 12 4.44 -6.09 18.97
CA ASP A 12 4.34 -5.63 20.35
C ASP A 12 3.48 -4.35 20.41
N ALA A 13 2.94 -4.04 21.59
CA ALA A 13 2.17 -2.81 21.78
C ALA A 13 3.04 -1.59 21.47
N HIS A 14 2.55 -0.68 20.63
CA HIS A 14 3.25 0.54 20.17
C HIS A 14 4.51 0.30 19.33
N GLU A 15 4.77 -0.93 18.89
CA GLU A 15 5.87 -1.23 17.98
C GLU A 15 5.62 -0.59 16.60
N THR A 16 6.59 0.18 16.11
CA THR A 16 6.52 0.75 14.76
C THR A 16 6.69 -0.35 13.72
N ASP A 17 6.19 -0.13 12.51
CA ASP A 17 6.32 -1.11 11.42
C ASP A 17 7.79 -1.41 11.10
N ALA A 18 8.66 -0.39 11.13
CA ALA A 18 10.09 -0.54 10.91
C ALA A 18 10.77 -1.38 12.01
N ALA A 19 10.48 -1.09 13.29
CA ALA A 19 11.04 -1.86 14.41
C ALA A 19 10.57 -3.33 14.37
N TRP A 20 9.32 -3.56 13.99
CA TRP A 20 8.77 -4.90 13.81
C TRP A 20 9.50 -5.66 12.71
N ILE A 21 9.76 -5.04 11.55
CA ILE A 21 10.49 -5.67 10.43
C ILE A 21 11.91 -6.06 10.87
N GLU A 22 12.64 -5.16 11.54
CA GLU A 22 13.98 -5.44 12.05
C GLU A 22 14.00 -6.63 13.04
N ARG A 23 12.98 -6.71 13.91
CA ARG A 23 12.85 -7.81 14.87
C ARG A 23 12.48 -9.14 14.24
N VAL A 24 11.61 -9.16 13.22
CA VAL A 24 11.19 -10.43 12.58
C VAL A 24 12.14 -10.90 11.49
N MET A 25 13.02 -10.03 11.00
CA MET A 25 14.06 -10.32 10.01
C MET A 25 15.47 -10.13 10.60
N THR A 26 15.68 -10.52 11.85
CA THR A 26 16.98 -10.40 12.53
C THR A 26 18.04 -11.22 11.82
N VAL A 27 19.04 -10.53 11.29
CA VAL A 27 20.12 -11.08 10.47
C VAL A 27 21.15 -11.80 11.33
N VAL A 28 21.61 -12.97 10.89
CA VAL A 28 22.74 -13.67 11.50
C VAL A 28 24.03 -12.88 11.24
N ASP A 29 24.83 -12.69 12.27
CA ASP A 29 26.11 -11.97 12.18
C ASP A 29 26.98 -12.47 11.01
N ARG A 30 27.60 -11.54 10.28
CA ARG A 30 28.44 -11.79 9.09
C ARG A 30 27.76 -12.50 7.91
N ARG A 31 26.43 -12.65 7.91
CA ARG A 31 25.63 -13.24 6.82
C ARG A 31 24.59 -12.25 6.28
N GLY A 32 25.03 -11.02 6.10
CA GLY A 32 24.23 -9.90 5.64
C GLY A 32 24.44 -9.56 4.17
N TYR A 33 23.58 -8.67 3.68
CA TYR A 33 23.62 -8.10 2.35
C TYR A 33 24.36 -6.74 2.35
N PRO A 34 24.98 -6.31 1.23
CA PRO A 34 25.24 -7.06 0.00
C PRO A 34 26.56 -7.85 0.04
N VAL A 35 27.33 -7.75 1.12
CA VAL A 35 28.64 -8.41 1.25
C VAL A 35 28.64 -9.28 2.50
N ASN A 36 29.05 -10.54 2.35
CA ASN A 36 29.20 -11.45 3.48
C ASN A 36 30.44 -11.08 4.32
N GLY A 37 30.63 -11.74 5.46
CA GLY A 37 31.77 -11.47 6.34
C GLY A 37 33.15 -11.77 5.78
N TYR A 38 33.28 -12.20 4.52
CA TYR A 38 34.52 -12.56 3.84
C TYR A 38 34.74 -11.75 2.55
N GLY A 39 34.01 -10.64 2.35
CA GLY A 39 34.25 -9.71 1.24
C GLY A 39 33.62 -10.11 -0.10
N SER A 40 32.80 -11.16 -0.15
CA SER A 40 32.12 -11.59 -1.39
C SER A 40 30.67 -11.12 -1.45
N TRP A 41 30.14 -10.93 -2.66
CA TRP A 41 28.73 -10.62 -2.88
C TRP A 41 27.81 -11.66 -2.23
N HIS A 42 26.72 -11.20 -1.64
CA HIS A 42 25.69 -12.05 -1.05
C HIS A 42 24.30 -11.53 -1.41
N GLY A 43 23.49 -12.38 -2.04
CA GLY A 43 22.18 -12.03 -2.63
C GLY A 43 21.10 -11.61 -1.62
N GLY A 44 21.29 -11.88 -0.34
CA GLY A 44 20.26 -11.67 0.67
C GLY A 44 20.78 -11.75 2.09
N ILE A 45 19.94 -12.24 2.98
CA ILE A 45 20.23 -12.32 4.41
C ILE A 45 19.89 -13.69 4.96
N HIS A 46 20.65 -14.12 5.97
CA HIS A 46 20.25 -15.25 6.80
C HIS A 46 19.41 -14.74 7.97
N ILE A 47 18.13 -15.12 8.02
CA ILE A 47 17.20 -14.73 9.08
C ILE A 47 17.28 -15.77 10.21
N SER A 48 17.65 -15.30 11.40
CA SER A 48 17.67 -16.13 12.60
C SER A 48 16.26 -16.49 13.07
N HIS A 49 16.12 -17.68 13.65
CA HIS A 49 14.87 -18.07 14.31
C HIS A 49 15.15 -18.82 15.60
N THR A 50 14.18 -18.74 16.52
CA THR A 50 14.29 -19.31 17.86
C THR A 50 13.47 -20.58 18.01
N ASP A 51 12.99 -21.18 16.91
CA ASP A 51 12.02 -22.29 16.79
C ASP A 51 12.17 -23.40 17.85
N ALA A 52 11.74 -23.04 19.07
CA ALA A 52 11.64 -23.80 20.30
C ALA A 52 10.22 -23.69 20.86
N GLY A 53 9.36 -22.88 20.22
CA GLY A 53 7.94 -22.73 20.53
C GLY A 53 7.08 -23.84 19.92
N ARG A 54 5.90 -24.07 20.50
CA ARG A 54 4.83 -24.87 19.89
C ARG A 54 3.60 -23.98 19.69
N PRO A 55 3.03 -23.90 18.48
CA PRO A 55 3.50 -24.52 17.23
C PRO A 55 4.78 -23.88 16.68
N ALA A 56 5.47 -24.60 15.79
CA ALA A 56 6.69 -24.14 15.13
C ALA A 56 6.43 -22.90 14.25
N GLU A 57 7.42 -22.03 14.11
CA GLU A 57 7.36 -20.87 13.21
C GLU A 57 7.32 -21.33 11.75
N ASN A 58 6.42 -20.76 10.94
CA ASN A 58 6.36 -21.02 9.50
C ASN A 58 7.01 -19.88 8.72
N VAL A 59 7.81 -20.24 7.72
CA VAL A 59 8.25 -19.34 6.65
C VAL A 59 7.10 -19.18 5.67
N ARG A 60 6.80 -17.94 5.26
CA ARG A 60 5.61 -17.60 4.48
C ARG A 60 5.93 -16.79 3.23
N ALA A 61 5.06 -16.91 2.23
CA ALA A 61 5.14 -16.10 1.01
C ALA A 61 4.99 -14.62 1.35
N ILE A 62 5.91 -13.79 0.85
CA ILE A 62 5.94 -12.35 1.15
C ILE A 62 4.89 -11.58 0.37
N ALA A 63 4.47 -12.10 -0.78
CA ALA A 63 3.48 -11.56 -1.71
C ALA A 63 2.85 -12.71 -2.51
N ASP A 64 1.74 -12.44 -3.21
CA ASP A 64 1.14 -13.39 -4.16
C ASP A 64 2.17 -13.75 -5.25
N GLY A 65 2.20 -15.02 -5.66
CA GLY A 65 3.20 -15.50 -6.61
C GLY A 65 2.90 -16.88 -7.17
N THR A 66 3.82 -17.37 -7.99
CA THR A 66 3.82 -18.72 -8.56
C THR A 66 5.11 -19.42 -8.15
N ILE A 67 5.03 -20.66 -7.70
CA ILE A 67 6.22 -21.45 -7.38
C ILE A 67 6.87 -21.88 -8.69
N VAL A 68 8.08 -21.40 -8.95
CA VAL A 68 8.80 -21.73 -10.20
C VAL A 68 9.85 -22.82 -10.02
N SER A 69 10.39 -22.97 -8.80
CA SER A 69 11.28 -24.06 -8.45
C SER A 69 11.22 -24.36 -6.95
N LEU A 70 11.50 -25.60 -6.56
CA LEU A 70 11.61 -26.02 -5.17
C LEU A 70 12.50 -27.25 -5.04
N ARG A 71 13.03 -27.47 -3.83
CA ARG A 71 13.65 -28.74 -3.41
C ARG A 71 13.19 -29.06 -2.00
N LYS A 72 12.79 -30.32 -1.78
CA LYS A 72 12.58 -30.82 -0.41
C LYS A 72 13.92 -31.08 0.24
N ASP A 73 14.02 -30.77 1.53
CA ASP A 73 15.21 -31.05 2.33
C ASP A 73 15.56 -32.54 2.29
N SER A 74 16.85 -32.83 2.26
CA SER A 74 17.40 -34.18 2.33
C SER A 74 17.73 -34.56 3.78
N ASP A 75 17.59 -35.85 4.12
CA ASP A 75 18.03 -36.39 5.41
C ASP A 75 19.58 -36.47 5.54
N LYS A 76 20.32 -35.72 4.71
CA LYS A 76 21.78 -35.74 4.60
C LYS A 76 22.46 -34.47 5.08
N ARG A 77 21.71 -33.57 5.75
CA ARG A 77 22.21 -32.28 6.27
C ARG A 77 23.60 -32.38 6.90
N ASP A 78 23.80 -33.33 7.80
CA ASP A 78 25.03 -33.45 8.59
C ASP A 78 26.14 -34.27 7.90
N LEU A 79 25.92 -34.71 6.65
CA LEU A 79 26.88 -35.47 5.83
C LEU A 79 27.48 -34.60 4.73
N THR A 80 28.66 -34.99 4.23
CA THR A 80 29.22 -34.42 2.99
C THR A 80 28.25 -34.69 1.82
N PRO A 81 27.99 -33.72 0.92
CA PRO A 81 28.62 -32.39 0.85
C PRO A 81 27.92 -31.28 1.64
N LEU A 82 26.74 -31.50 2.23
CA LEU A 82 25.97 -30.45 2.94
C LEU A 82 26.59 -29.98 4.27
N ASN A 83 27.48 -30.79 4.84
CA ASN A 83 28.38 -30.41 5.92
C ASN A 83 29.82 -30.40 5.39
N ILE A 84 30.33 -29.23 5.02
CA ILE A 84 31.71 -29.07 4.52
C ILE A 84 32.76 -29.40 5.59
N ASN A 85 32.38 -29.35 6.88
CA ASN A 85 33.21 -29.66 8.04
C ASN A 85 32.83 -31.01 8.68
N ALA A 86 32.29 -31.97 7.92
CA ALA A 86 31.81 -33.26 8.45
C ALA A 86 32.91 -34.10 9.14
N ASP A 87 34.17 -33.82 8.84
CA ASP A 87 35.36 -34.37 9.48
C ASP A 87 35.58 -33.84 10.91
N LYS A 88 35.03 -32.66 11.24
CA LYS A 88 35.17 -32.03 12.56
C LYS A 88 34.10 -32.55 13.53
N PRO A 89 34.47 -32.88 14.79
CA PRO A 89 33.51 -33.34 15.78
C PRO A 89 32.42 -32.30 16.06
N LYS A 90 31.16 -32.76 16.15
CA LYS A 90 29.98 -31.93 16.48
C LYS A 90 29.66 -30.81 15.47
N SER A 91 30.26 -30.82 14.29
CA SER A 91 29.81 -29.95 13.20
C SER A 91 28.40 -30.36 12.74
N LYS A 92 27.60 -29.37 12.36
CA LYS A 92 26.29 -29.57 11.74
C LYS A 92 26.31 -28.88 10.40
N GLY A 93 25.68 -29.49 9.41
CA GLY A 93 25.61 -28.90 8.07
C GLY A 93 24.41 -27.99 7.89
N SER A 94 24.13 -27.73 6.62
CA SER A 94 23.05 -26.85 6.16
C SER A 94 21.92 -27.64 5.53
N ASN A 95 20.67 -27.29 5.86
CA ASN A 95 19.50 -27.84 5.18
C ASN A 95 19.53 -27.41 3.70
N ASP A 96 19.09 -28.27 2.79
CA ASP A 96 19.13 -28.01 1.34
C ASP A 96 17.74 -27.77 0.74
N GLY A 97 16.67 -27.83 1.54
CA GLY A 97 15.33 -27.49 1.09
C GLY A 97 15.20 -26.01 0.70
N TYR A 98 14.47 -25.73 -0.38
CA TYR A 98 14.19 -24.37 -0.82
C TYR A 98 12.87 -24.21 -1.57
N VAL A 99 12.42 -22.95 -1.68
CA VAL A 99 11.33 -22.50 -2.55
C VAL A 99 11.75 -21.24 -3.29
N LEU A 100 11.53 -21.19 -4.60
CA LEU A 100 11.68 -20.02 -5.45
C LEU A 100 10.31 -19.59 -5.98
N LEU A 101 9.94 -18.34 -5.72
CA LEU A 101 8.69 -17.73 -6.18
C LEU A 101 8.96 -16.69 -7.26
N LYS A 102 8.14 -16.70 -8.31
CA LYS A 102 7.98 -15.59 -9.26
C LYS A 102 6.75 -14.78 -8.87
N HIS A 103 6.92 -13.48 -8.71
CA HIS A 103 5.84 -12.54 -8.41
C HIS A 103 5.53 -11.72 -9.65
N GLU A 104 4.27 -11.69 -10.07
CA GLU A 104 3.79 -10.84 -11.16
C GLU A 104 2.69 -9.96 -10.57
N THR A 105 2.96 -8.67 -10.42
CA THR A 105 2.08 -7.77 -9.67
C THR A 105 2.10 -6.36 -10.25
N GLU A 106 1.33 -5.47 -9.63
CA GLU A 106 1.16 -4.08 -10.00
C GLU A 106 1.60 -3.17 -8.84
N ILE A 107 2.39 -2.16 -9.14
CA ILE A 107 2.76 -1.08 -8.20
C ILE A 107 2.05 0.24 -8.53
N GLY A 108 1.23 0.26 -9.58
CA GLY A 108 0.60 1.44 -10.14
C GLY A 108 -0.25 1.11 -11.36
N SER A 109 -0.66 2.13 -12.11
CA SER A 109 -1.53 1.98 -13.28
C SER A 109 -0.76 1.85 -14.59
N GLY A 110 -1.20 0.98 -15.49
CA GLY A 110 -0.58 0.82 -16.81
C GLY A 110 0.58 -0.17 -16.83
N ASP A 111 1.13 -0.42 -18.02
CA ASP A 111 2.08 -1.52 -18.24
C ASP A 111 3.47 -1.29 -17.63
N GLU A 112 3.91 -0.03 -17.52
CA GLU A 112 5.18 0.35 -16.88
C GLU A 112 5.17 0.18 -15.35
N ALA A 113 3.98 -0.02 -14.77
CA ALA A 113 3.81 -0.30 -13.35
C ALA A 113 3.48 -1.79 -13.07
N LYS A 114 3.48 -2.65 -14.11
CA LYS A 114 3.44 -4.11 -13.97
C LYS A 114 4.86 -4.63 -13.82
N VAL A 115 5.14 -5.23 -12.67
CA VAL A 115 6.49 -5.64 -12.27
C VAL A 115 6.57 -7.14 -12.05
N VAL A 116 7.74 -7.68 -12.36
CA VAL A 116 8.15 -9.04 -12.04
C VAL A 116 9.37 -9.01 -11.14
N PHE A 117 9.33 -9.76 -10.05
CA PHE A 117 10.47 -9.99 -9.18
C PHE A 117 10.40 -11.41 -8.61
N TYR A 118 11.47 -11.85 -8.00
CA TYR A 118 11.59 -13.18 -7.44
C TYR A 118 11.92 -13.10 -5.95
N SER A 119 11.46 -14.10 -5.20
CA SER A 119 11.92 -14.32 -3.83
C SER A 119 12.35 -15.77 -3.65
N LEU A 120 13.52 -15.96 -3.02
CA LEU A 120 14.09 -17.27 -2.75
C LEU A 120 14.19 -17.48 -1.24
N TYR A 121 13.75 -18.66 -0.81
CA TYR A 121 13.75 -19.13 0.57
C TYR A 121 14.59 -20.40 0.65
N MET A 122 15.85 -20.30 1.06
CA MET A 122 16.80 -21.41 1.15
C MET A 122 16.94 -21.91 2.60
N HIS A 123 17.44 -23.14 2.75
CA HIS A 123 17.67 -23.80 4.03
C HIS A 123 16.39 -24.06 4.84
N LEU A 124 15.32 -24.48 4.15
CA LEU A 124 14.08 -24.94 4.79
C LEU A 124 14.23 -26.42 5.18
N LYS A 125 13.86 -26.79 6.41
CA LYS A 125 13.88 -28.20 6.87
C LYS A 125 12.64 -29.00 6.45
N SER A 126 11.56 -28.33 6.06
CA SER A 126 10.35 -28.96 5.53
C SER A 126 9.58 -27.98 4.68
N LEU A 127 8.80 -28.49 3.72
CA LEU A 127 7.91 -27.71 2.88
C LEU A 127 6.45 -27.97 3.28
N ALA A 128 5.59 -26.96 3.17
CA ALA A 128 4.16 -27.14 3.35
C ALA A 128 3.57 -27.99 2.21
N GLU A 129 2.53 -28.78 2.51
CA GLU A 129 1.91 -29.72 1.55
C GLU A 129 1.33 -29.03 0.31
N THR A 130 0.97 -27.74 0.44
CA THR A 130 0.43 -26.90 -0.62
C THR A 130 1.48 -26.43 -1.62
N VAL A 131 2.78 -26.56 -1.32
CA VAL A 131 3.86 -26.05 -2.17
C VAL A 131 4.20 -27.04 -3.28
N LYS A 132 3.87 -26.69 -4.52
CA LYS A 132 4.17 -27.44 -5.74
C LYS A 132 4.53 -26.50 -6.89
N VAL A 133 5.47 -26.90 -7.75
CA VAL A 133 5.85 -26.11 -8.93
C VAL A 133 4.63 -25.85 -9.83
N GLY A 134 4.49 -24.62 -10.31
CA GLY A 134 3.38 -24.16 -11.14
C GLY A 134 2.16 -23.67 -10.35
N GLU A 135 2.04 -24.02 -9.06
CA GLU A 135 0.90 -23.61 -8.24
C GLU A 135 1.02 -22.16 -7.76
N LYS A 136 -0.14 -21.54 -7.54
CA LYS A 136 -0.25 -20.21 -6.94
C LYS A 136 -0.06 -20.28 -5.42
N VAL A 137 0.65 -19.30 -4.90
CA VAL A 137 0.75 -19.03 -3.47
C VAL A 137 0.27 -17.61 -3.22
N TYR A 138 -0.44 -17.40 -2.12
CA TYR A 138 -0.90 -16.09 -1.73
C TYR A 138 -0.03 -15.56 -0.60
N ARG A 139 0.07 -14.24 -0.50
CA ARG A 139 0.74 -13.57 0.60
C ARG A 139 0.32 -14.17 1.94
N LYS A 140 1.29 -14.44 2.80
CA LYS A 140 1.17 -15.10 4.13
C LYS A 140 0.90 -16.61 4.11
N ASP A 141 0.73 -17.24 2.95
CA ASP A 141 0.61 -18.70 2.90
C ASP A 141 1.90 -19.37 3.38
N PRO A 142 1.81 -20.45 4.17
CA PRO A 142 2.97 -21.18 4.64
C PRO A 142 3.69 -21.84 3.47
N LEU A 143 5.01 -21.65 3.40
CA LEU A 143 5.89 -22.30 2.44
C LEU A 143 6.60 -23.51 3.06
N GLY A 144 6.85 -23.46 4.37
CA GLY A 144 7.60 -24.49 5.08
C GLY A 144 8.03 -24.01 6.45
N THR A 145 8.93 -24.77 7.07
CA THR A 145 9.51 -24.43 8.37
C THR A 145 10.99 -24.06 8.22
N PRO A 146 11.51 -23.09 9.00
CA PRO A 146 12.90 -22.68 8.91
C PRO A 146 13.82 -23.81 9.37
N GLY A 147 14.99 -23.93 8.74
CA GLY A 147 15.95 -25.01 8.97
C GLY A 147 17.20 -24.57 9.71
N VAL A 148 18.35 -25.04 9.26
CA VAL A 148 19.65 -24.81 9.89
C VAL A 148 20.67 -24.50 8.81
N VAL A 149 21.56 -23.55 9.09
CA VAL A 149 22.70 -23.18 8.24
C VAL A 149 23.98 -23.28 9.07
N ASP A 150 24.85 -24.22 8.71
CA ASP A 150 26.14 -24.48 9.38
C ASP A 150 26.00 -24.58 10.91
N GLY A 151 24.94 -25.26 11.35
CA GLY A 151 24.60 -25.43 12.77
C GLY A 151 23.86 -24.27 13.44
N VAL A 152 23.64 -23.16 12.74
CA VAL A 152 22.84 -22.00 13.21
C VAL A 152 21.39 -22.15 12.79
N ASN A 153 20.45 -21.94 13.71
CA ASN A 153 19.02 -21.89 13.41
C ASN A 153 18.71 -20.64 12.58
N ALA A 154 18.73 -20.80 11.26
CA ALA A 154 18.51 -19.74 10.30
C ALA A 154 17.98 -20.29 8.97
N PHE A 155 17.46 -19.41 8.14
CA PHE A 155 17.19 -19.69 6.73
C PHE A 155 17.62 -18.49 5.88
N HIS A 156 18.01 -18.72 4.63
CA HIS A 156 18.42 -17.63 3.73
C HIS A 156 17.22 -17.09 2.96
N PHE A 157 17.13 -15.78 2.87
CA PHE A 157 16.06 -15.06 2.18
C PHE A 157 16.65 -13.97 1.30
N GLN A 158 16.25 -13.95 0.03
CA GLN A 158 16.69 -12.94 -0.94
C GLN A 158 15.57 -12.55 -1.88
N VAL A 159 15.64 -11.30 -2.38
CA VAL A 159 14.69 -10.73 -3.34
C VAL A 159 15.47 -10.08 -4.48
N PHE A 160 15.08 -10.37 -5.72
CA PHE A 160 15.82 -9.94 -6.90
C PHE A 160 14.94 -9.80 -8.15
N CYS A 161 15.42 -9.07 -9.16
CA CYS A 161 14.78 -8.93 -10.46
C CYS A 161 15.80 -8.81 -11.60
N ASP A 162 15.32 -8.89 -12.85
CA ASP A 162 16.11 -8.67 -14.05
C ASP A 162 16.23 -7.18 -14.42
N ASP A 163 17.00 -6.90 -15.47
CA ASP A 163 17.23 -5.55 -16.02
C ASP A 163 15.98 -4.88 -16.59
N ASP A 164 15.01 -5.67 -17.04
CA ASP A 164 13.75 -5.13 -17.55
C ASP A 164 12.91 -4.59 -16.39
N ASN A 165 12.91 -5.28 -15.25
CA ASN A 165 12.08 -4.96 -14.11
C ASN A 165 12.70 -3.94 -13.13
N ILE A 166 14.02 -3.78 -13.08
CA ILE A 166 14.62 -2.76 -12.20
C ILE A 166 14.11 -1.35 -12.53
N SER A 167 13.95 -1.04 -13.82
CA SER A 167 13.44 0.26 -14.27
C SER A 167 11.97 0.45 -13.96
N LYS A 168 11.17 -0.62 -14.03
CA LYS A 168 9.76 -0.59 -13.67
C LYS A 168 9.56 -0.46 -12.16
N LEU A 169 10.43 -1.07 -11.35
CA LEU A 169 10.39 -0.94 -9.90
C LEU A 169 10.86 0.44 -9.42
N THR A 170 12.00 0.92 -9.92
CA THR A 170 12.66 2.13 -9.38
C THR A 170 12.39 3.41 -10.14
N GLY A 171 11.80 3.31 -11.34
CA GLY A 171 11.60 4.46 -12.24
C GLY A 171 12.90 4.96 -12.91
N ARG A 172 14.03 4.25 -12.74
CA ARG A 172 15.33 4.63 -13.33
C ARG A 172 16.20 3.42 -13.65
N LYS A 173 17.25 3.65 -14.45
CA LYS A 173 18.33 2.67 -14.74
C LYS A 173 19.71 3.17 -14.32
N THR A 174 19.78 4.39 -13.79
CA THR A 174 21.02 5.06 -13.38
C THR A 174 21.09 5.17 -11.86
N GLY A 175 22.31 5.40 -11.34
CA GLY A 175 22.56 5.55 -9.91
C GLY A 175 21.71 6.66 -9.27
N GLU A 176 21.69 7.85 -9.88
CA GLU A 176 20.89 8.99 -9.43
C GLU A 176 19.59 9.16 -10.25
N LEU A 177 18.60 9.85 -9.66
CA LEU A 177 17.35 10.22 -10.33
C LEU A 177 17.58 11.38 -11.31
N ASP A 178 16.84 11.36 -12.41
CA ASP A 178 16.74 12.51 -13.32
C ASP A 178 15.95 13.65 -12.67
N ILE A 179 16.67 14.62 -12.11
CA ILE A 179 16.13 15.82 -11.46
C ILE A 179 15.77 16.96 -12.44
N SER A 180 15.87 16.73 -13.76
CA SER A 180 15.47 17.74 -14.76
C SER A 180 13.95 17.79 -14.98
N LYS A 181 13.24 16.74 -14.57
CA LYS A 181 11.80 16.56 -14.75
C LYS A 181 11.14 16.05 -13.46
N ASN A 182 9.81 16.08 -13.43
CA ASN A 182 9.09 15.43 -12.34
C ASN A 182 9.20 13.90 -12.46
N GLY A 183 9.07 13.21 -11.33
CA GLY A 183 8.97 11.76 -11.27
C GLY A 183 7.73 11.21 -11.97
N ARG A 184 7.58 9.89 -11.91
CA ARG A 184 6.55 9.15 -12.64
C ARG A 184 5.13 9.44 -12.11
N THR A 185 4.11 9.09 -12.90
CA THR A 185 2.68 9.32 -12.57
C THR A 185 1.85 8.03 -12.55
N ASP A 186 2.38 6.97 -13.16
CA ASP A 186 1.81 5.63 -13.19
C ASP A 186 1.93 4.92 -11.83
N ALA A 187 3.08 5.04 -11.15
CA ALA A 187 3.29 4.57 -9.78
C ALA A 187 3.62 5.76 -8.85
N VAL A 188 2.74 6.03 -7.88
CA VAL A 188 2.90 7.13 -6.91
C VAL A 188 2.44 6.63 -5.56
N TYR A 189 3.33 6.55 -4.59
CA TYR A 189 3.01 6.08 -3.24
C TYR A 189 3.98 6.64 -2.20
N GLY A 190 3.66 6.43 -0.92
CA GLY A 190 4.48 6.88 0.19
C GLY A 190 4.58 8.40 0.29
N ASP A 191 5.77 8.85 0.68
CA ASP A 191 6.15 10.25 0.84
C ASP A 191 6.29 10.94 -0.51
N ILE A 192 6.12 12.27 -0.52
CA ILE A 192 6.30 13.10 -1.70
C ILE A 192 7.54 13.95 -1.51
N HIS A 193 8.41 13.97 -2.51
CA HIS A 193 9.70 14.62 -2.44
C HIS A 193 9.78 15.77 -3.44
N PHE A 194 10.51 16.80 -3.05
CA PHE A 194 10.69 18.03 -3.81
C PHE A 194 12.18 18.31 -3.98
N TYR A 195 12.62 18.40 -5.23
CA TYR A 195 13.91 18.97 -5.58
C TYR A 195 13.75 20.48 -5.73
N LEU A 196 14.41 21.24 -4.86
CA LEU A 196 14.48 22.70 -4.91
C LEU A 196 15.83 23.09 -5.52
N PRO A 197 15.87 23.69 -6.73
CA PRO A 197 17.12 24.10 -7.34
C PRO A 197 17.79 25.23 -6.55
N PRO A 198 19.10 25.49 -6.79
CA PRO A 198 19.73 26.71 -6.32
C PRO A 198 18.94 27.94 -6.76
N GLN A 199 19.06 29.04 -6.00
CA GLN A 199 18.31 30.28 -6.17
C GLN A 199 16.82 30.19 -5.81
N THR A 200 16.38 29.08 -5.20
CA THR A 200 15.05 29.00 -4.58
C THR A 200 14.97 29.97 -3.40
N LYS A 201 13.92 30.79 -3.39
CA LYS A 201 13.65 31.83 -2.39
C LYS A 201 12.69 31.35 -1.30
N PHE A 202 12.93 31.79 -0.08
CA PHE A 202 12.15 31.47 1.11
C PHE A 202 11.67 32.76 1.78
N TYR A 203 10.42 32.78 2.21
CA TYR A 203 9.75 33.97 2.76
C TYR A 203 9.31 33.77 4.22
N ASP A 204 8.99 34.87 4.89
CA ASP A 204 8.51 34.89 6.27
C ASP A 204 7.14 34.23 6.47
N LYS A 205 6.28 34.26 5.44
CA LYS A 205 4.93 33.71 5.46
C LYS A 205 4.40 33.46 4.04
N ALA A 206 3.30 32.71 3.94
CA ALA A 206 2.55 32.59 2.70
C ALA A 206 1.83 33.91 2.36
N PRO A 207 1.68 34.26 1.07
CA PRO A 207 0.83 35.36 0.61
C PRO A 207 -0.61 35.24 1.12
N ALA A 208 -1.27 36.39 1.30
CA ALA A 208 -2.70 36.46 1.53
C ALA A 208 -3.48 35.81 0.37
N ASP A 209 -4.64 35.22 0.69
CA ASP A 209 -5.56 34.59 -0.26
C ASP A 209 -4.94 33.51 -1.16
N ASN A 210 -3.83 32.89 -0.73
CA ASN A 210 -3.10 31.90 -1.51
C ASN A 210 -2.67 32.41 -2.90
N SER A 211 -2.32 33.69 -3.00
CA SER A 211 -1.85 34.33 -4.24
C SER A 211 -0.43 33.88 -4.63
N THR A 212 -0.07 34.04 -5.90
CA THR A 212 1.32 33.93 -6.40
C THR A 212 2.13 35.21 -6.17
N SER A 213 1.50 36.32 -5.79
CA SER A 213 2.19 37.59 -5.52
C SER A 213 3.05 37.52 -4.27
N ILE A 214 4.34 37.83 -4.42
CA ILE A 214 5.31 37.96 -3.31
C ILE A 214 5.39 39.38 -2.74
N SER A 215 4.50 40.29 -3.18
CA SER A 215 4.49 41.66 -2.69
C SER A 215 4.18 41.72 -1.19
N GLY A 216 5.02 42.45 -0.44
CA GLY A 216 4.86 42.59 1.01
C GLY A 216 5.36 41.41 1.84
N LEU A 217 5.98 40.40 1.21
CA LEU A 217 6.72 39.35 1.91
C LEU A 217 8.17 39.78 2.17
N SER A 218 8.74 39.30 3.26
CA SER A 218 10.17 39.45 3.55
C SER A 218 10.91 38.19 3.10
N GLU A 219 11.87 38.34 2.19
CA GLU A 219 12.77 37.26 1.79
C GLU A 219 13.69 36.94 2.99
N LEU A 220 13.62 35.71 3.50
CA LEU A 220 14.44 35.23 4.61
C LEU A 220 15.73 34.60 4.14
N TYR A 221 15.69 33.91 2.99
CA TYR A 221 16.82 33.15 2.48
C TYR A 221 16.68 32.90 0.98
N THR A 222 17.81 32.85 0.28
CA THR A 222 17.93 32.36 -1.09
C THR A 222 18.98 31.26 -1.11
N SER A 223 18.58 30.07 -1.56
CA SER A 223 19.47 28.90 -1.61
C SER A 223 20.64 29.10 -2.58
N ASN A 224 21.84 28.70 -2.18
CA ASN A 224 23.02 28.68 -3.05
C ASN A 224 23.33 27.29 -3.62
N ALA A 225 22.71 26.25 -3.07
CA ALA A 225 22.85 24.85 -3.46
C ALA A 225 21.47 24.17 -3.47
N PRO A 226 21.32 23.01 -4.15
CA PRO A 226 20.05 22.31 -4.19
C PRO A 226 19.62 21.80 -2.81
N LEU A 227 18.31 21.82 -2.56
CA LEU A 227 17.69 21.28 -1.35
C LEU A 227 16.68 20.19 -1.72
N TYR A 228 16.56 19.18 -0.87
CA TYR A 228 15.70 18.01 -1.10
C TYR A 228 14.70 17.89 0.04
N ALA A 229 13.47 18.38 -0.17
CA ALA A 229 12.41 18.32 0.83
C ALA A 229 11.58 17.03 0.67
N SER A 230 11.10 16.46 1.76
CA SER A 230 10.24 15.28 1.80
C SER A 230 9.04 15.56 2.70
N MET A 231 7.84 15.38 2.15
CA MET A 231 6.56 15.59 2.80
C MET A 231 5.89 14.25 3.08
N THR A 232 5.67 13.97 4.37
CA THR A 232 4.96 12.80 4.87
C THR A 232 3.60 13.22 5.39
N LEU A 233 2.56 12.53 4.94
CA LEU A 233 1.17 12.71 5.38
C LEU A 233 0.73 11.44 6.11
N ALA A 234 0.54 11.53 7.44
CA ALA A 234 0.22 10.38 8.27
C ALA A 234 -0.56 10.75 9.54
N GLN A 235 -1.67 10.05 9.80
CA GLN A 235 -2.47 10.15 11.02
C GLN A 235 -2.86 11.59 11.42
N GLY A 236 -3.18 12.42 10.43
CA GLY A 236 -3.51 13.83 10.61
C GLY A 236 -2.34 14.78 10.46
N ASN A 237 -1.10 14.30 10.53
CA ASN A 237 0.09 15.15 10.49
C ASN A 237 0.63 15.34 9.07
N CYS A 238 1.20 16.51 8.82
CA CYS A 238 2.14 16.78 7.74
C CYS A 238 3.53 17.01 8.32
N THR A 239 4.48 16.13 7.99
CA THR A 239 5.88 16.27 8.41
C THR A 239 6.74 16.63 7.21
N MET A 240 7.51 17.72 7.30
CA MET A 240 8.48 18.14 6.29
C MET A 240 9.90 17.93 6.79
N VAL A 241 10.71 17.22 5.99
CA VAL A 241 12.14 16.99 6.23
C VAL A 241 12.93 17.52 5.04
N THR A 242 13.92 18.39 5.29
CA THR A 242 14.82 18.88 4.23
C THR A 242 16.20 18.26 4.36
N ARG A 243 16.81 17.94 3.23
CA ARG A 243 18.19 17.48 3.13
C ARG A 243 19.02 18.32 2.17
N GLN A 244 20.33 18.28 2.33
CA GLN A 244 21.31 18.83 1.39
C GLN A 244 22.41 17.80 1.13
N LYS A 245 22.93 17.72 -0.10
CA LYS A 245 24.03 16.81 -0.44
C LYS A 245 25.28 17.18 0.37
N ASN A 246 25.89 16.21 1.03
CA ASN A 246 27.13 16.38 1.77
C ASN A 246 28.28 16.63 0.78
N THR A 247 29.20 17.53 1.12
CA THR A 247 30.31 17.91 0.23
C THR A 247 31.59 17.09 0.45
N GLN A 248 31.65 16.29 1.52
CA GLN A 248 32.80 15.48 1.91
C GLN A 248 32.57 13.99 1.61
N VAL A 249 31.37 13.49 1.89
CA VAL A 249 30.97 12.10 1.71
C VAL A 249 30.01 12.00 0.53
N ASP A 250 30.42 11.31 -0.53
CA ASP A 250 29.58 11.15 -1.72
C ASP A 250 28.37 10.26 -1.42
N GLY A 251 27.25 10.51 -2.09
CA GLY A 251 25.98 9.81 -1.83
C GLY A 251 25.30 10.15 -0.50
N LYS A 252 25.95 10.87 0.43
CA LYS A 252 25.35 11.28 1.71
C LYS A 252 24.54 12.57 1.58
N TYR A 253 23.39 12.60 2.26
CA TYR A 253 22.46 13.74 2.29
C TYR A 253 22.11 14.08 3.74
N ASP A 254 22.65 15.20 4.23
CA ASP A 254 22.49 15.64 5.62
C ASP A 254 21.13 16.29 5.85
N LEU A 255 20.54 16.05 7.01
CA LEU A 255 19.33 16.72 7.46
C LEU A 255 19.60 18.20 7.74
N LEU A 256 18.72 19.07 7.28
CA LEU A 256 18.74 20.49 7.61
C LEU A 256 17.70 20.78 8.69
N GLY A 257 18.17 21.01 9.91
CA GLY A 257 17.33 21.27 11.08
C GLY A 257 16.45 20.09 11.48
N GLU A 258 15.63 20.31 12.51
CA GLU A 258 14.67 19.30 12.97
C GLU A 258 13.48 19.16 12.01
N PRO A 259 12.88 17.96 11.89
CA PRO A 259 11.65 17.75 11.14
C PRO A 259 10.55 18.73 11.54
N LEU A 260 9.92 19.37 10.55
CA LEU A 260 8.81 20.30 10.77
C LEU A 260 7.49 19.54 10.79
N VAL A 261 6.82 19.45 11.94
CA VAL A 261 5.51 18.78 12.06
C VAL A 261 4.40 19.83 12.11
N ASN A 262 3.43 19.73 11.20
CA ASN A 262 2.25 20.60 11.12
C ASN A 262 2.58 22.10 11.08
N ALA A 263 3.73 22.47 10.50
CA ALA A 263 4.17 23.87 10.41
C ALA A 263 3.16 24.76 9.69
N ASP A 264 2.41 24.20 8.74
CA ASP A 264 1.43 24.90 7.91
C ASP A 264 -0.04 24.65 8.36
N GLY A 265 -0.23 24.06 9.55
CA GLY A 265 -1.54 23.90 10.18
C GLY A 265 -1.72 22.60 10.97
N ASN A 266 -2.45 22.66 12.08
CA ASN A 266 -2.79 21.47 12.89
C ASN A 266 -3.71 20.51 12.14
N ASP A 267 -3.56 19.20 12.42
CA ASP A 267 -4.31 18.14 11.73
C ASP A 267 -4.28 18.32 10.20
N TYR A 268 -3.14 18.76 9.64
CA TYR A 268 -3.01 19.17 8.24
C TYR A 268 -3.61 18.14 7.28
N GLU A 269 -3.25 16.87 7.43
CA GLU A 269 -3.67 15.77 6.57
C GLU A 269 -5.19 15.53 6.63
N TYR A 270 -5.77 15.55 7.84
CA TYR A 270 -7.22 15.43 7.99
C TYR A 270 -7.99 16.65 7.47
N ASN A 271 -7.33 17.80 7.35
CA ASN A 271 -7.94 19.05 6.89
C ASN A 271 -7.67 19.35 5.41
N LEU A 272 -7.05 18.44 4.65
CA LEU A 272 -6.79 18.62 3.21
C LEU A 272 -8.02 19.06 2.42
N TYR A 273 -9.19 18.44 2.68
CA TYR A 273 -10.45 18.85 2.04
C TYR A 273 -10.80 20.31 2.33
N LYS A 274 -10.74 20.72 3.60
CA LYS A 274 -11.06 22.11 4.00
C LYS A 274 -10.05 23.10 3.43
N THR A 275 -8.77 22.75 3.45
CA THR A 275 -7.70 23.56 2.85
C THR A 275 -7.92 23.69 1.34
N ALA A 276 -8.30 22.60 0.66
CA ALA A 276 -8.54 22.61 -0.76
C ALA A 276 -9.72 23.52 -1.15
N MET A 277 -10.84 23.39 -0.44
CA MET A 277 -12.02 24.25 -0.62
C MET A 277 -11.73 25.74 -0.35
N ARG A 278 -10.84 26.04 0.59
CA ARG A 278 -10.46 27.41 0.95
C ARG A 278 -9.52 28.04 -0.08
N ASN A 279 -8.49 27.29 -0.49
CA ASN A 279 -7.34 27.84 -1.23
C ASN A 279 -7.48 27.69 -2.75
N TYR A 280 -8.29 26.75 -3.25
CA TYR A 280 -8.43 26.44 -4.68
C TYR A 280 -9.91 26.47 -5.10
N LYS A 281 -10.58 27.60 -4.88
CA LYS A 281 -12.04 27.73 -4.98
C LYS A 281 -12.63 27.35 -6.34
N GLU A 282 -11.88 27.53 -7.42
CA GLU A 282 -12.32 27.21 -8.79
C GLU A 282 -12.11 25.74 -9.15
N SER A 283 -11.18 25.04 -8.48
CA SER A 283 -10.90 23.63 -8.71
C SER A 283 -10.47 22.89 -7.43
N PRO A 284 -11.34 22.78 -6.40
CA PRO A 284 -10.92 22.22 -5.11
C PRO A 284 -10.41 20.78 -5.21
N SER A 285 -10.98 19.97 -6.11
CA SER A 285 -10.54 18.59 -6.33
C SER A 285 -9.11 18.49 -6.87
N ALA A 286 -8.75 19.30 -7.87
CA ALA A 286 -7.37 19.40 -8.37
C ALA A 286 -6.44 20.03 -7.32
N GLY A 287 -6.93 21.00 -6.55
CA GLY A 287 -6.23 21.59 -5.41
C GLY A 287 -5.91 20.57 -4.31
N PHE A 288 -6.77 19.56 -4.12
CA PHE A 288 -6.49 18.44 -3.22
C PHE A 288 -5.28 17.63 -3.72
N GLU A 289 -5.22 17.32 -5.02
CA GLU A 289 -4.04 16.66 -5.60
C GLU A 289 -2.79 17.53 -5.46
N LEU A 290 -2.90 18.84 -5.64
CA LEU A 290 -1.78 19.76 -5.43
C LEU A 290 -1.26 19.70 -3.98
N LEU A 291 -2.14 19.77 -2.97
CA LEU A 291 -1.74 19.63 -1.56
C LEU A 291 -1.15 18.24 -1.26
N ARG A 292 -1.64 17.19 -1.92
CA ARG A 292 -1.23 15.81 -1.67
C ARG A 292 0.10 15.46 -2.35
N PHE A 293 0.32 15.94 -3.57
CA PHE A 293 1.39 15.48 -4.47
C PHE A 293 2.33 16.59 -4.94
N GLY A 294 2.05 17.85 -4.62
CA GLY A 294 2.76 19.00 -5.18
C GLY A 294 2.45 19.28 -6.65
N ARG A 295 1.57 18.49 -7.28
CA ARG A 295 1.10 18.63 -8.66
C ARG A 295 -0.21 17.86 -8.88
N VAL A 296 -0.94 18.17 -9.94
CA VAL A 296 -2.03 17.32 -10.43
C VAL A 296 -1.42 16.11 -11.16
N ILE A 297 -1.82 14.91 -10.76
CA ILE A 297 -1.34 13.64 -11.33
C ILE A 297 -2.41 13.02 -12.22
N ASN A 298 -3.69 13.14 -11.86
CA ASN A 298 -4.80 12.58 -12.62
C ASN A 298 -5.33 13.56 -13.67
N THR A 299 -4.47 13.97 -14.61
CA THR A 299 -4.78 15.01 -15.61
C THR A 299 -5.91 14.64 -16.57
N ASP A 300 -6.29 13.37 -16.66
CA ASP A 300 -7.44 12.91 -17.45
C ASP A 300 -8.79 13.36 -16.85
N HIS A 301 -8.81 13.67 -15.55
CA HIS A 301 -10.04 13.98 -14.81
C HIS A 301 -9.92 15.25 -13.94
N GLU A 302 -8.73 15.81 -13.78
CA GLU A 302 -8.47 16.97 -12.94
C GLU A 302 -7.81 18.08 -13.72
N THR A 303 -8.31 19.30 -13.55
CA THR A 303 -7.74 20.52 -14.11
C THR A 303 -7.62 21.55 -12.99
N LEU A 304 -6.40 22.03 -12.75
CA LEU A 304 -6.13 23.06 -11.75
C LEU A 304 -6.47 24.44 -12.33
N VAL A 305 -7.22 25.24 -11.58
CA VAL A 305 -7.62 26.59 -11.97
C VAL A 305 -7.38 27.57 -10.80
N PRO A 306 -6.58 28.64 -11.02
CA PRO A 306 -5.75 28.88 -12.21
C PRO A 306 -4.61 27.84 -12.33
N ALA A 307 -4.05 27.68 -13.54
CA ALA A 307 -3.04 26.65 -13.81
C ALA A 307 -1.73 26.86 -13.02
N ASP A 308 -1.46 28.09 -12.57
CA ASP A 308 -0.31 28.49 -11.76
C ASP A 308 -0.62 28.58 -10.25
N ALA A 309 -1.75 28.01 -9.80
CA ALA A 309 -2.12 28.06 -8.39
C ALA A 309 -1.00 27.53 -7.48
N PRO A 310 -0.62 28.26 -6.42
CA PRO A 310 0.58 27.94 -5.64
C PRO A 310 0.33 26.87 -4.57
N LEU A 311 1.42 26.29 -4.10
CA LEU A 311 1.49 25.45 -2.91
C LEU A 311 2.54 26.04 -1.96
N TRP A 312 2.11 26.96 -1.09
CA TRP A 312 2.98 27.56 -0.10
C TRP A 312 3.14 26.64 1.12
N MET A 313 4.37 26.18 1.37
CA MET A 313 4.70 25.28 2.49
C MET A 313 5.96 25.74 3.21
N THR A 314 6.04 25.49 4.51
CA THR A 314 7.22 25.80 5.32
C THR A 314 8.26 24.69 5.20
N VAL A 315 9.49 25.06 4.82
CA VAL A 315 10.60 24.14 4.56
C VAL A 315 11.86 24.65 5.26
N ASN A 316 12.67 23.76 5.83
CA ASN A 316 13.97 24.13 6.40
C ASN A 316 14.97 24.50 5.30
N TYR A 317 15.83 25.47 5.59
CA TYR A 317 17.01 25.83 4.79
C TYR A 317 18.23 25.91 5.72
N PRO A 318 19.47 26.03 5.21
CA PRO A 318 20.65 26.12 6.08
C PRO A 318 20.56 27.28 7.07
N GLY A 319 20.49 26.96 8.37
CA GLY A 319 20.41 27.95 9.46
C GLY A 319 19.00 28.48 9.78
N GLY A 320 17.94 27.97 9.15
CA GLY A 320 16.58 28.42 9.45
C GLY A 320 15.47 27.67 8.71
N LYS A 321 14.30 28.31 8.60
CA LYS A 321 13.14 27.80 7.88
C LYS A 321 12.33 28.94 7.31
N GLY A 322 11.61 28.70 6.21
CA GLY A 322 10.77 29.70 5.57
C GLY A 322 9.76 29.08 4.63
N VAL A 323 8.84 29.91 4.15
CA VAL A 323 7.74 29.51 3.27
C VAL A 323 8.19 29.59 1.81
N VAL A 324 7.94 28.54 1.03
CA VAL A 324 8.30 28.42 -0.39
C VAL A 324 7.11 27.89 -1.20
N ASN A 325 6.96 28.35 -2.44
CA ASN A 325 5.94 27.82 -3.35
C ASN A 325 6.45 26.52 -3.97
N LEU A 326 6.10 25.39 -3.37
CA LEU A 326 6.46 24.06 -3.88
C LEU A 326 5.80 23.75 -5.24
N ALA A 327 4.75 24.46 -5.65
CA ALA A 327 4.13 24.27 -6.97
C ALA A 327 4.95 24.88 -8.12
N ASP A 328 5.98 25.69 -7.82
CA ASP A 328 6.83 26.32 -8.84
C ASP A 328 7.36 25.28 -9.87
N PRO A 329 7.27 25.53 -11.19
CA PRO A 329 7.71 24.58 -12.21
C PRO A 329 9.20 24.22 -12.17
N SER A 330 10.04 25.08 -11.59
CA SER A 330 11.48 24.80 -11.38
C SER A 330 11.70 23.73 -10.31
N ILE A 331 10.79 23.61 -9.34
CA ILE A 331 10.79 22.57 -8.30
C ILE A 331 10.23 21.28 -8.88
N LYS A 332 10.99 20.19 -8.82
CA LYS A 332 10.55 18.88 -9.34
C LYS A 332 9.99 17.99 -8.24
N LYS A 333 8.92 17.25 -8.56
CA LYS A 333 8.15 16.45 -7.62
C LYS A 333 8.34 14.96 -7.90
N PHE A 334 8.61 14.19 -6.86
CA PHE A 334 8.83 12.74 -6.88
C PHE A 334 8.04 12.10 -5.74
N SER A 335 8.02 10.77 -5.71
CA SER A 335 7.47 9.98 -4.61
C SER A 335 8.43 8.88 -4.19
N ASP A 336 8.10 8.14 -3.13
CA ASP A 336 8.87 6.93 -2.77
C ASP A 336 8.96 5.95 -3.97
N ALA A 337 7.99 5.94 -4.88
CA ALA A 337 8.00 5.10 -6.09
C ALA A 337 9.14 5.38 -7.09
N ASP A 338 9.83 6.51 -6.93
CA ASP A 338 11.00 6.89 -7.74
C ASP A 338 12.33 6.49 -7.05
N PHE A 339 12.27 5.83 -5.89
CA PHE A 339 13.43 5.39 -5.09
C PHE A 339 14.48 6.49 -4.87
N PRO A 340 14.15 7.68 -4.32
CA PRO A 340 15.04 8.82 -4.46
C PRO A 340 16.39 8.66 -3.77
N HIS A 341 17.47 8.97 -4.49
CA HIS A 341 18.84 8.79 -4.00
C HIS A 341 19.17 9.66 -2.78
N TRP A 342 18.56 10.84 -2.65
CA TRP A 342 18.67 11.66 -1.43
C TRP A 342 17.99 11.07 -0.19
N THR A 343 17.24 9.98 -0.34
CA THR A 343 16.70 9.19 0.78
C THR A 343 17.54 7.97 1.10
N GLY A 344 18.68 7.77 0.41
CA GLY A 344 19.63 6.67 0.61
C GLY A 344 19.53 5.53 -0.41
N TRP A 345 18.59 5.58 -1.37
CA TRP A 345 18.48 4.55 -2.41
C TRP A 345 19.54 4.67 -3.48
N GLN A 346 20.34 3.63 -3.68
CA GLN A 346 21.41 3.63 -4.67
C GLN A 346 21.40 2.35 -5.50
N LEU A 347 21.52 2.50 -6.83
CA LEU A 347 21.77 1.39 -7.75
C LEU A 347 23.29 1.23 -7.86
N VAL A 348 23.79 0.04 -7.60
CA VAL A 348 25.22 -0.32 -7.59
C VAL A 348 25.46 -1.34 -8.69
N ASP A 349 26.13 -0.91 -9.75
CA ASP A 349 26.46 -1.72 -10.94
C ASP A 349 27.85 -1.33 -11.49
N ASP A 350 28.77 -0.98 -10.59
CA ASP A 350 30.14 -0.62 -10.91
C ASP A 350 31.10 -1.82 -10.89
N ASP A 351 30.61 -3.00 -10.53
CA ASP A 351 31.36 -4.25 -10.50
C ASP A 351 30.95 -5.18 -11.64
N SER A 352 31.74 -5.17 -12.73
CA SER A 352 31.38 -5.82 -13.99
C SER A 352 31.86 -7.27 -14.16
N ASP A 353 32.66 -7.79 -13.22
CA ASP A 353 33.17 -9.15 -13.34
C ASP A 353 32.09 -10.21 -13.05
N SER A 354 32.48 -11.47 -12.98
CA SER A 354 31.58 -12.57 -12.62
C SER A 354 32.16 -13.49 -11.56
N ASP A 355 33.17 -13.01 -10.82
CA ASP A 355 33.94 -13.81 -9.87
C ASP A 355 33.39 -13.70 -8.43
N SER A 356 32.24 -13.06 -8.26
CA SER A 356 31.52 -12.91 -6.98
C SER A 356 32.32 -12.26 -5.84
N GLN A 357 33.54 -11.76 -6.08
CA GLN A 357 34.20 -10.84 -5.15
C GLN A 357 33.46 -9.51 -5.21
N CYS A 358 33.36 -8.81 -4.08
CA CYS A 358 32.81 -7.46 -4.09
C CYS A 358 33.90 -6.45 -4.44
N ASN A 359 34.07 -6.16 -5.73
CA ASN A 359 35.04 -5.20 -6.25
C ASN A 359 34.43 -3.79 -6.47
N SER A 360 33.20 -3.56 -6.00
CA SER A 360 32.52 -2.27 -6.12
C SER A 360 33.26 -1.16 -5.37
N ALA A 361 33.64 -0.12 -6.11
CA ALA A 361 34.24 1.09 -5.57
C ALA A 361 33.24 1.87 -4.71
N ILE A 362 31.95 1.81 -5.05
CA ILE A 362 30.87 2.40 -4.25
C ILE A 362 30.82 1.75 -2.88
N ILE A 363 30.76 0.42 -2.80
CA ILE A 363 30.69 -0.30 -1.52
C ILE A 363 31.93 -0.06 -0.68
N LYS A 364 33.11 -0.17 -1.28
CA LYS A 364 34.39 0.07 -0.60
C LYS A 364 34.45 1.47 0.01
N LYS A 365 34.03 2.49 -0.74
CA LYS A 365 34.00 3.87 -0.26
C LYS A 365 33.04 4.05 0.92
N LEU A 366 31.86 3.42 0.89
CA LEU A 366 30.92 3.46 2.03
C LEU A 366 31.51 2.83 3.30
N GLN A 367 32.32 1.78 3.15
CA GLN A 367 33.02 1.15 4.27
C GLN A 367 34.15 2.05 4.81
N GLU A 368 34.95 2.64 3.92
CA GLU A 368 36.03 3.58 4.26
C GLU A 368 35.49 4.83 4.99
N ASP A 369 34.35 5.35 4.54
CA ASP A 369 33.67 6.53 5.13
C ASP A 369 32.87 6.18 6.40
N GLY A 370 32.73 4.89 6.76
CA GLY A 370 31.97 4.43 7.92
C GLY A 370 30.45 4.58 7.80
N GLU A 371 29.94 4.68 6.57
CA GLU A 371 28.52 4.91 6.27
C GLU A 371 27.78 3.67 5.75
N PHE A 372 28.49 2.56 5.55
CA PHE A 372 27.91 1.32 5.04
C PHE A 372 26.70 0.85 5.85
N ASP A 373 26.80 0.76 7.18
CA ASP A 373 25.69 0.30 8.04
C ASP A 373 24.46 1.23 8.00
N ASN A 374 24.66 2.51 7.71
CA ASN A 374 23.57 3.49 7.57
C ASN A 374 22.86 3.39 6.22
N GLN A 375 23.54 2.86 5.19
CA GLN A 375 23.05 2.88 3.80
C GLN A 375 22.72 1.50 3.23
N CYS A 376 23.29 0.42 3.77
CA CYS A 376 23.20 -0.94 3.22
C CYS A 376 21.74 -1.41 3.02
N GLY A 377 20.82 -0.98 3.89
CA GLY A 377 19.38 -1.22 3.79
C GLY A 377 18.66 -0.60 2.57
N LYS A 378 19.37 0.17 1.75
CA LYS A 378 18.83 0.85 0.55
C LYS A 378 19.72 0.70 -0.68
N LEU A 379 20.66 -0.23 -0.65
CA LEU A 379 21.46 -0.58 -1.82
C LEU A 379 20.71 -1.59 -2.68
N ILE A 380 20.74 -1.39 -4.00
CA ILE A 380 20.25 -2.33 -4.99
C ILE A 380 21.43 -2.69 -5.88
N CYS A 381 21.95 -3.90 -5.72
CA CYS A 381 23.25 -4.31 -6.25
C CYS A 381 23.06 -5.28 -7.42
N HIS A 382 23.76 -5.02 -8.53
CA HIS A 382 23.75 -5.86 -9.72
C HIS A 382 24.98 -6.78 -9.70
N PHE A 383 24.78 -8.09 -9.58
CA PHE A 383 25.87 -9.08 -9.56
C PHE A 383 25.37 -10.49 -9.92
N PRO A 384 26.26 -11.46 -10.17
CA PRO A 384 25.89 -12.83 -10.54
C PRO A 384 25.01 -13.55 -9.51
N PHE A 385 24.15 -14.45 -9.96
CA PHE A 385 23.28 -15.21 -9.07
C PHE A 385 24.04 -16.27 -8.25
N GLU A 386 23.99 -16.16 -6.91
CA GLU A 386 24.75 -17.02 -6.01
C GLU A 386 24.39 -18.52 -6.12
N TRP A 387 23.15 -18.84 -6.48
CA TRP A 387 22.61 -20.20 -6.41
C TRP A 387 22.53 -20.90 -7.78
N GLU A 388 23.12 -20.31 -8.82
CA GLU A 388 23.21 -20.92 -10.16
C GLU A 388 24.34 -21.95 -10.18
N LYS A 389 23.97 -23.22 -10.39
CA LYS A 389 24.92 -24.33 -10.38
C LYS A 389 25.95 -24.25 -11.51
N SER A 390 25.54 -23.85 -12.71
CA SER A 390 26.40 -23.85 -13.89
C SER A 390 27.53 -22.81 -13.87
N THR A 391 27.47 -21.83 -12.96
CA THR A 391 28.42 -20.70 -12.90
C THR A 391 29.42 -20.79 -11.75
N ILE A 392 29.44 -21.87 -10.96
CA ILE A 392 30.28 -21.99 -9.76
C ILE A 392 31.77 -21.76 -10.05
N ASP A 393 32.32 -22.36 -11.12
CA ASP A 393 33.74 -22.18 -11.44
C ASP A 393 34.05 -20.74 -11.87
N THR A 394 33.15 -20.12 -12.65
CA THR A 394 33.26 -18.70 -13.03
C THR A 394 33.28 -17.80 -11.79
N ARG A 395 32.43 -18.11 -10.82
CA ARG A 395 32.25 -17.33 -9.59
C ARG A 395 33.28 -17.57 -8.51
N PHE A 396 33.99 -18.69 -8.49
CA PHE A 396 34.82 -19.02 -7.31
C PHE A 396 36.18 -19.61 -7.63
N SER A 397 36.56 -19.79 -8.91
CA SER A 397 37.87 -20.36 -9.24
C SER A 397 39.07 -19.51 -8.77
N TRP A 398 38.85 -18.21 -8.49
CA TRP A 398 39.82 -17.31 -7.87
C TRP A 398 40.26 -17.78 -6.46
N LEU A 399 39.44 -18.58 -5.76
CA LEU A 399 39.83 -19.16 -4.46
C LEU A 399 41.10 -20.01 -4.56
N LYS A 400 41.41 -20.58 -5.74
CA LYS A 400 42.65 -21.34 -5.98
C LYS A 400 43.88 -20.46 -6.12
N THR A 401 43.70 -19.17 -6.42
CA THR A 401 44.80 -18.19 -6.53
C THR A 401 44.93 -17.32 -5.28
N GLY A 402 43.90 -17.31 -4.42
CA GLY A 402 43.84 -16.45 -3.23
C GLY A 402 43.51 -15.00 -3.56
N SER A 403 43.41 -14.18 -2.52
CA SER A 403 43.24 -12.72 -2.55
C SER A 403 43.98 -12.07 -1.38
N GLU A 404 43.89 -10.74 -1.22
CA GLU A 404 44.47 -10.06 -0.04
C GLU A 404 43.88 -10.58 1.28
N GLU A 405 42.64 -11.09 1.26
CA GLU A 405 41.93 -11.58 2.44
C GLU A 405 41.95 -13.11 2.60
N HIS A 406 42.35 -13.85 1.56
CA HIS A 406 42.25 -15.32 1.52
C HIS A 406 43.49 -15.99 0.94
N ASP A 407 44.05 -16.95 1.69
CA ASP A 407 45.10 -17.82 1.18
C ASP A 407 44.58 -18.70 0.01
N PRO A 408 45.43 -19.04 -0.97
CA PRO A 408 45.06 -19.94 -2.06
C PRO A 408 44.60 -21.31 -1.54
N MET A 409 43.44 -21.79 -2.00
CA MET A 409 42.94 -23.14 -1.74
C MET A 409 43.71 -24.18 -2.56
N THR A 410 43.91 -25.36 -1.95
CA THR A 410 44.35 -26.54 -2.70
C THR A 410 43.25 -27.01 -3.65
N ASP A 411 43.62 -27.74 -4.71
CA ASP A 411 42.62 -28.34 -5.63
C ASP A 411 41.65 -29.28 -4.89
N GLU A 412 42.12 -29.98 -3.84
CA GLU A 412 41.29 -30.85 -3.01
C GLU A 412 40.27 -30.07 -2.18
N ASP A 413 40.68 -28.96 -1.57
CA ASP A 413 39.77 -28.12 -0.79
C ASP A 413 38.78 -27.37 -1.68
N TYR A 414 39.23 -26.91 -2.86
CA TYR A 414 38.34 -26.34 -3.87
C TYR A 414 37.30 -27.36 -4.35
N ALA A 415 37.71 -28.62 -4.58
CA ALA A 415 36.77 -29.68 -4.94
C ALA A 415 35.72 -29.95 -3.85
N LYS A 416 36.10 -29.90 -2.56
CA LYS A 416 35.15 -29.98 -1.43
C LYS A 416 34.18 -28.80 -1.40
N PHE A 417 34.69 -27.58 -1.55
CA PHE A 417 33.88 -26.36 -1.63
C PHE A 417 32.89 -26.44 -2.80
N LYS A 418 33.37 -26.81 -3.99
CA LYS A 418 32.53 -26.94 -5.18
C LYS A 418 31.42 -27.96 -4.97
N ALA A 419 31.72 -29.14 -4.43
CA ALA A 419 30.71 -30.15 -4.13
C ALA A 419 29.67 -29.64 -3.11
N HIS A 420 30.09 -28.86 -2.11
CA HIS A 420 29.18 -28.22 -1.15
C HIS A 420 28.27 -27.19 -1.84
N ALA A 421 28.84 -26.28 -2.63
CA ALA A 421 28.08 -25.27 -3.37
C ALA A 421 27.11 -25.92 -4.36
N GLU A 422 27.52 -26.94 -5.12
CA GLU A 422 26.67 -27.68 -6.05
C GLU A 422 25.48 -28.36 -5.38
N ALA A 423 25.63 -28.81 -4.14
CA ALA A 423 24.54 -29.44 -3.39
C ALA A 423 23.49 -28.43 -2.91
N LEU A 424 23.88 -27.18 -2.71
CA LEU A 424 22.97 -26.10 -2.34
C LEU A 424 22.38 -25.37 -3.55
N CYS A 425 23.11 -25.27 -4.65
CA CYS A 425 22.65 -24.63 -5.89
C CYS A 425 21.52 -25.42 -6.58
N PHE A 426 20.91 -24.79 -7.59
CA PHE A 426 19.93 -25.40 -8.48
C PHE A 426 20.14 -24.90 -9.91
N ASP A 427 19.50 -25.57 -10.87
CA ASP A 427 19.56 -25.18 -12.27
C ASP A 427 18.65 -23.96 -12.48
N GLY A 428 19.23 -22.82 -12.84
CA GLY A 428 18.52 -21.56 -13.03
C GLY A 428 18.09 -21.31 -14.47
N GLU A 429 17.79 -22.36 -15.24
CA GLU A 429 17.19 -22.25 -16.59
C GLU A 429 15.94 -21.33 -16.59
N THR A 430 15.30 -21.15 -15.44
CA THR A 430 14.16 -20.24 -15.24
C THR A 430 14.50 -18.75 -15.13
N LEU A 431 15.75 -18.37 -14.83
CA LEU A 431 16.15 -16.99 -14.55
C LEU A 431 16.85 -16.28 -15.73
N ASN A 432 17.38 -17.03 -16.71
CA ASN A 432 17.90 -16.58 -18.01
C ASN A 432 18.84 -15.35 -18.06
N SER A 433 19.30 -14.80 -16.94
CA SER A 433 20.26 -13.70 -16.89
C SER A 433 21.45 -14.08 -16.02
N GLY A 434 22.66 -13.89 -16.57
CA GLY A 434 23.91 -14.17 -15.85
C GLY A 434 24.11 -13.27 -14.62
N ARG A 435 23.44 -12.11 -14.58
CA ARG A 435 23.46 -11.11 -13.51
C ARG A 435 22.04 -10.63 -13.22
N LEU A 436 21.79 -10.27 -11.97
CA LEU A 436 20.47 -9.89 -11.44
C LEU A 436 20.62 -8.72 -10.48
N TRP A 437 19.57 -7.90 -10.37
CA TRP A 437 19.47 -6.83 -9.37
C TRP A 437 18.93 -7.41 -8.08
N HIS A 438 19.74 -7.39 -7.03
CA HIS A 438 19.39 -7.84 -5.70
C HIS A 438 19.01 -6.64 -4.84
N PHE A 439 18.04 -6.82 -3.96
CA PHE A 439 17.61 -5.79 -3.00
C PHE A 439 17.97 -6.24 -1.60
N GLU A 440 18.33 -5.28 -0.73
CA GLU A 440 18.35 -5.59 0.70
C GLU A 440 16.93 -5.99 1.15
N PRO A 441 16.72 -7.22 1.69
CA PRO A 441 15.38 -7.74 1.86
C PRO A 441 14.50 -6.97 2.86
N LYS A 442 15.06 -6.40 3.94
CA LYS A 442 14.29 -5.59 4.90
C LYS A 442 13.86 -4.27 4.28
N GLY A 443 14.75 -3.63 3.53
CA GLY A 443 14.53 -2.41 2.77
C GLY A 443 13.46 -2.59 1.71
N PHE A 444 13.52 -3.68 0.93
CA PHE A 444 12.50 -4.01 -0.07
C PHE A 444 11.12 -4.16 0.54
N VAL A 445 10.99 -4.96 1.60
CA VAL A 445 9.71 -5.18 2.30
C VAL A 445 9.21 -3.86 2.90
N SER A 446 10.06 -3.12 3.62
CA SER A 446 9.69 -1.84 4.24
C SER A 446 9.22 -0.81 3.20
N HIS A 447 9.88 -0.77 2.04
CA HIS A 447 9.57 0.17 0.97
C HIS A 447 8.25 -0.16 0.27
N LEU A 448 8.08 -1.40 -0.21
CA LEU A 448 6.89 -1.78 -0.97
C LEU A 448 5.63 -1.92 -0.10
N ARG A 449 5.75 -2.00 1.23
CA ARG A 449 4.62 -1.84 2.15
C ARG A 449 3.95 -0.47 2.06
N LYS A 450 4.67 0.57 1.61
CA LYS A 450 4.08 1.90 1.34
C LYS A 450 3.25 1.95 0.06
N CYS A 451 3.40 0.96 -0.84
CA CYS A 451 2.74 0.97 -2.16
C CYS A 451 1.22 0.83 -2.06
N ILE A 452 0.77 -0.26 -1.41
CA ILE A 452 -0.63 -0.66 -1.20
C ILE A 452 -1.54 -0.53 -2.45
N TRP A 453 -0.95 -0.58 -3.64
CA TRP A 453 -1.71 -0.81 -4.86
C TRP A 453 -2.21 -2.25 -4.87
N LEU A 454 -3.47 -2.46 -5.18
CA LEU A 454 -4.05 -3.79 -5.25
C LEU A 454 -4.19 -4.18 -6.71
N SER A 455 -3.43 -5.19 -7.12
CA SER A 455 -3.67 -5.90 -8.37
C SER A 455 -5.09 -6.46 -8.39
N ARG A 456 -5.56 -6.83 -9.59
CA ARG A 456 -6.91 -7.40 -9.74
C ARG A 456 -7.14 -8.64 -8.86
N THR A 457 -6.14 -9.51 -8.73
CA THR A 457 -6.22 -10.74 -7.93
C THR A 457 -6.20 -10.46 -6.43
N GLU A 458 -5.38 -9.51 -5.97
CA GLU A 458 -5.37 -9.07 -4.56
C GLU A 458 -6.71 -8.42 -4.19
N PHE A 459 -7.26 -7.55 -5.06
CA PHE A 459 -8.52 -6.86 -4.80
C PHE A 459 -9.70 -7.85 -4.71
N LYS A 460 -9.74 -8.85 -5.60
CA LYS A 460 -10.79 -9.89 -5.60
C LYS A 460 -10.91 -10.61 -4.25
N GLN A 461 -9.80 -10.85 -3.57
CA GLN A 461 -9.77 -11.53 -2.26
C GLN A 461 -10.51 -10.74 -1.16
N LEU A 462 -10.69 -9.42 -1.34
CA LEU A 462 -11.37 -8.53 -0.40
C LEU A 462 -12.90 -8.69 -0.43
N ILE A 463 -13.43 -9.36 -1.46
CA ILE A 463 -14.87 -9.59 -1.62
C ILE A 463 -15.24 -10.93 -0.98
N PRO A 464 -16.12 -10.95 0.04
CA PRO A 464 -16.45 -12.19 0.73
C PRO A 464 -17.07 -13.22 -0.22
N LEU A 465 -16.76 -14.51 -0.01
CA LEU A 465 -17.48 -15.61 -0.66
C LEU A 465 -18.92 -15.74 -0.13
N ASN A 466 -19.07 -15.51 1.17
CA ASN A 466 -20.31 -15.65 1.89
C ASN A 466 -20.45 -14.58 2.98
N ILE A 467 -21.69 -14.30 3.35
CA ILE A 467 -22.03 -13.28 4.35
C ILE A 467 -23.02 -13.83 5.37
N ILE A 468 -23.03 -13.20 6.54
CA ILE A 468 -24.03 -13.40 7.57
C ILE A 468 -25.06 -12.27 7.42
N ARG A 469 -26.29 -12.61 7.00
CA ARG A 469 -27.38 -11.64 6.87
C ARG A 469 -28.38 -11.76 8.02
N PRO A 470 -28.63 -10.70 8.81
CA PRO A 470 -29.73 -10.67 9.76
C PRO A 470 -31.10 -10.75 9.06
N SER A 471 -32.00 -11.58 9.58
CA SER A 471 -33.39 -11.71 9.13
C SER A 471 -34.31 -11.80 10.35
N GLY A 472 -34.77 -10.64 10.82
CA GLY A 472 -35.47 -10.52 12.11
C GLY A 472 -34.57 -11.00 13.26
N ASN A 473 -35.04 -12.01 14.00
CA ASN A 473 -34.29 -12.62 15.11
C ASN A 473 -33.39 -13.80 14.68
N ARG A 474 -33.22 -14.03 13.38
CA ARG A 474 -32.42 -15.13 12.82
C ARG A 474 -31.29 -14.59 11.94
N TYR A 475 -30.34 -15.46 11.60
CA TYR A 475 -29.26 -15.17 10.67
C TYR A 475 -29.26 -16.16 9.52
N ASN A 476 -29.04 -15.65 8.31
CA ASN A 476 -28.87 -16.44 7.10
C ASN A 476 -27.39 -16.47 6.72
N TRP A 477 -26.96 -17.61 6.17
CA TRP A 477 -25.67 -17.76 5.52
C TRP A 477 -25.86 -17.71 4.01
N GLU A 478 -25.42 -16.64 3.39
CA GLU A 478 -25.71 -16.36 1.98
C GLU A 478 -24.43 -16.35 1.15
N THR A 479 -24.47 -16.95 -0.03
CA THR A 479 -23.40 -16.83 -1.03
C THR A 479 -23.48 -15.48 -1.72
N VAL A 480 -22.34 -14.80 -1.82
CA VAL A 480 -22.23 -13.53 -2.51
C VAL A 480 -22.12 -13.76 -4.00
N SER A 481 -23.07 -13.20 -4.75
CA SER A 481 -23.00 -13.10 -6.21
C SER A 481 -21.99 -12.02 -6.60
N PHE A 482 -20.91 -12.42 -7.26
CA PHE A 482 -19.83 -11.53 -7.69
C PHE A 482 -19.53 -11.78 -9.16
N HIS A 483 -19.44 -10.71 -9.94
CA HIS A 483 -19.18 -10.77 -11.38
C HIS A 483 -17.83 -10.11 -11.67
N GLU A 484 -16.97 -10.83 -12.40
CA GLU A 484 -15.63 -10.37 -12.76
C GLU A 484 -15.45 -10.18 -14.27
N GLY A 485 -16.53 -10.27 -15.07
CA GLY A 485 -16.47 -9.95 -16.50
C GLY A 485 -15.97 -8.52 -16.75
N GLU A 486 -15.45 -8.25 -17.95
CA GLU A 486 -14.82 -6.95 -18.29
C GLU A 486 -15.77 -5.76 -18.09
N THR A 487 -17.07 -5.96 -18.29
CA THR A 487 -18.12 -4.94 -18.12
C THR A 487 -18.65 -4.81 -16.68
N SER A 488 -18.22 -5.70 -15.77
CA SER A 488 -18.66 -5.66 -14.37
C SER A 488 -18.23 -4.38 -13.67
N VAL A 489 -18.96 -3.97 -12.62
CA VAL A 489 -18.58 -2.84 -11.77
C VAL A 489 -17.17 -3.06 -11.19
N PHE A 490 -16.84 -4.27 -10.74
CA PHE A 490 -15.50 -4.59 -10.25
C PHE A 490 -14.41 -4.29 -11.30
N SER A 491 -14.50 -4.90 -12.49
CA SER A 491 -13.46 -4.79 -13.52
C SER A 491 -13.30 -3.34 -14.01
N ARG A 492 -14.39 -2.58 -14.13
CA ARG A 492 -14.34 -1.17 -14.55
C ARG A 492 -13.73 -0.24 -13.49
N HIS A 493 -13.89 -0.55 -12.20
CA HIS A 493 -13.59 0.41 -11.14
C HIS A 493 -12.41 0.06 -10.24
N TYR A 494 -11.92 -1.19 -10.18
CA TYR A 494 -10.77 -1.50 -9.32
C TYR A 494 -9.51 -0.66 -9.62
N PRO A 495 -9.18 -0.30 -10.90
CA PRO A 495 -8.01 0.55 -11.17
C PRO A 495 -8.25 1.98 -10.68
N MET A 496 -9.48 2.48 -10.86
CA MET A 496 -9.85 3.82 -10.41
C MET A 496 -9.89 3.92 -8.89
N LEU A 497 -10.41 2.90 -8.19
CA LEU A 497 -10.40 2.85 -6.72
C LEU A 497 -8.97 2.96 -6.18
N ASN A 498 -8.00 2.26 -6.77
CA ASN A 498 -6.61 2.43 -6.38
C ASN A 498 -6.07 3.86 -6.57
N LYS A 499 -6.43 4.55 -7.67
CA LYS A 499 -6.08 5.97 -7.90
C LYS A 499 -6.70 6.86 -6.82
N ILE A 500 -7.98 6.66 -6.50
CA ILE A 500 -8.70 7.41 -5.48
C ILE A 500 -8.15 7.15 -4.08
N PHE A 501 -7.76 5.92 -3.76
CA PHE A 501 -7.14 5.62 -2.48
C PHE A 501 -5.88 6.45 -2.24
N ARG A 502 -5.07 6.65 -3.28
CA ARG A 502 -3.87 7.50 -3.20
C ARG A 502 -4.22 8.98 -3.06
N LYS A 503 -5.13 9.47 -3.89
CA LYS A 503 -5.58 10.86 -3.87
C LYS A 503 -6.06 11.27 -2.48
N TYR A 504 -6.88 10.44 -1.83
CA TYR A 504 -7.54 10.77 -0.56
C TYR A 504 -6.84 10.20 0.69
N CYS A 505 -5.56 9.84 0.58
CA CYS A 505 -4.79 9.25 1.69
C CYS A 505 -5.45 8.00 2.31
N ILE A 506 -6.19 7.19 1.54
CA ILE A 506 -6.69 5.88 1.98
C ILE A 506 -5.60 4.84 1.70
N ASN A 507 -4.41 5.09 2.26
CA ASN A 507 -3.14 4.45 1.90
C ASN A 507 -2.47 3.75 3.09
N THR A 508 -3.25 3.35 4.08
CA THR A 508 -2.84 2.44 5.15
C THR A 508 -3.78 1.24 5.18
N PRO A 509 -3.35 0.06 5.67
CA PRO A 509 -4.23 -1.09 5.78
C PRO A 509 -5.50 -0.77 6.59
N SER A 510 -5.39 -0.06 7.72
CA SER A 510 -6.53 0.33 8.58
C SER A 510 -7.55 1.21 7.86
N ARG A 511 -7.08 2.17 7.04
CA ARG A 511 -7.96 3.01 6.21
C ARG A 511 -8.65 2.22 5.12
N LEU A 512 -7.92 1.35 4.42
CA LEU A 512 -8.48 0.50 3.36
C LEU A 512 -9.52 -0.49 3.89
N VAL A 513 -9.26 -1.18 5.00
CA VAL A 513 -10.26 -2.10 5.58
C VAL A 513 -11.53 -1.37 6.01
N SER A 514 -11.39 -0.15 6.52
CA SER A 514 -12.52 0.69 6.93
C SER A 514 -13.33 1.18 5.73
N PHE A 515 -12.66 1.63 4.66
CA PHE A 515 -13.31 2.04 3.43
C PHE A 515 -14.00 0.86 2.74
N LEU A 516 -13.27 -0.24 2.51
CA LEU A 516 -13.75 -1.41 1.77
C LEU A 516 -14.82 -2.20 2.51
N GLY A 517 -14.71 -2.32 3.83
CA GLY A 517 -15.75 -2.96 4.64
C GLY A 517 -17.12 -2.26 4.47
N ASN A 518 -17.11 -0.95 4.25
CA ASN A 518 -18.31 -0.19 3.92
C ASN A 518 -18.66 -0.30 2.44
N SER A 519 -17.74 0.06 1.54
CA SER A 519 -18.04 0.23 0.12
C SER A 519 -18.44 -1.06 -0.58
N VAL A 520 -17.86 -2.19 -0.19
CA VAL A 520 -18.21 -3.51 -0.73
C VAL A 520 -19.67 -3.86 -0.39
N GLN A 521 -20.13 -3.61 0.83
CA GLN A 521 -21.54 -3.83 1.19
C GLN A 521 -22.47 -2.83 0.49
N GLU A 522 -22.10 -1.55 0.47
CA GLU A 522 -22.92 -0.47 -0.12
C GLU A 522 -23.18 -0.66 -1.61
N THR A 523 -22.25 -1.29 -2.32
CA THR A 523 -22.33 -1.57 -3.76
C THR A 523 -22.90 -2.94 -4.09
N LYS A 524 -23.53 -3.59 -3.11
CA LYS A 524 -24.00 -4.98 -3.19
C LYS A 524 -22.90 -5.89 -3.74
N TRP A 525 -21.75 -5.87 -3.07
CA TRP A 525 -20.57 -6.68 -3.40
C TRP A 525 -19.90 -6.29 -4.72
N LEU A 526 -19.81 -4.98 -5.01
CA LEU A 526 -19.31 -4.42 -6.27
C LEU A 526 -20.09 -4.91 -7.49
N SER A 527 -21.41 -5.08 -7.36
CA SER A 527 -22.29 -5.43 -8.49
C SER A 527 -23.01 -4.21 -9.06
N VAL A 528 -23.27 -3.19 -8.24
CA VAL A 528 -23.93 -1.95 -8.63
C VAL A 528 -23.34 -0.75 -7.87
N THR A 529 -23.43 0.43 -8.45
CA THR A 529 -22.99 1.71 -7.86
C THR A 529 -24.18 2.61 -7.49
N ARG A 530 -25.35 2.00 -7.25
CA ARG A 530 -26.58 2.68 -6.85
C ARG A 530 -27.36 1.87 -5.83
N GLU A 531 -28.09 2.56 -4.95
CA GLU A 531 -29.09 1.91 -4.14
C GLU A 531 -30.34 1.55 -4.95
N ASP A 532 -31.16 0.64 -4.40
CA ASP A 532 -32.49 0.41 -4.93
C ASP A 532 -33.36 1.63 -4.63
N TYR A 533 -33.92 2.22 -5.68
CA TYR A 533 -34.84 3.34 -5.55
C TYR A 533 -36.27 2.98 -5.96
N ARG A 534 -36.50 1.85 -6.64
CA ARG A 534 -37.83 1.44 -7.13
C ARG A 534 -38.35 0.24 -6.35
N TYR A 535 -39.52 0.39 -5.76
CA TYR A 535 -40.16 -0.59 -4.88
C TYR A 535 -41.58 -0.91 -5.37
N SER A 536 -42.17 -1.97 -4.82
CA SER A 536 -43.58 -2.30 -5.04
C SER A 536 -44.30 -2.48 -3.72
N ALA A 537 -45.54 -2.02 -3.65
CA ALA A 537 -46.45 -2.25 -2.52
C ALA A 537 -47.80 -2.77 -3.04
N THR A 538 -48.60 -3.31 -2.13
CA THR A 538 -49.95 -3.80 -2.43
C THR A 538 -50.94 -2.91 -1.67
N ASP A 539 -51.97 -2.41 -2.35
CA ASP A 539 -53.02 -1.62 -1.71
C ASP A 539 -54.00 -2.49 -0.90
N GLU A 540 -54.96 -1.84 -0.23
CA GLU A 540 -55.99 -2.50 0.58
C GLU A 540 -56.90 -3.43 -0.25
N ASN A 541 -56.93 -3.27 -1.58
CA ASN A 541 -57.72 -4.07 -2.51
C ASN A 541 -56.90 -5.19 -3.18
N GLY A 542 -55.63 -5.37 -2.80
CA GLY A 542 -54.76 -6.40 -3.37
C GLY A 542 -54.05 -6.00 -4.67
N HIS A 543 -54.15 -4.76 -5.14
CA HIS A 543 -53.45 -4.30 -6.35
C HIS A 543 -51.99 -3.95 -6.05
N ARG A 544 -51.07 -4.56 -6.81
CA ARG A 544 -49.66 -4.22 -6.76
C ARG A 544 -49.38 -2.94 -7.55
N TYR A 545 -48.81 -1.93 -6.88
CA TYR A 545 -48.32 -0.71 -7.51
C TYR A 545 -46.82 -0.55 -7.27
N TYR A 546 -46.17 0.23 -8.13
CA TYR A 546 -44.74 0.53 -8.04
C TYR A 546 -44.54 1.99 -7.69
N TYR A 547 -43.50 2.28 -6.92
CA TYR A 547 -43.15 3.64 -6.55
C TYR A 547 -41.65 3.81 -6.39
N ASN A 548 -41.18 5.04 -6.56
CA ASN A 548 -39.81 5.40 -6.23
C ASN A 548 -39.68 5.83 -4.75
N ILE A 549 -38.50 5.61 -4.16
CA ILE A 549 -38.19 6.03 -2.80
C ILE A 549 -38.39 7.54 -2.62
N TRP A 550 -38.79 8.00 -1.43
CA TRP A 550 -39.31 9.36 -1.20
C TRP A 550 -38.39 10.51 -1.64
N TYR A 551 -37.11 10.24 -1.85
CA TYR A 551 -36.07 11.19 -2.23
C TYR A 551 -35.49 10.95 -3.63
N PHE A 552 -36.16 10.14 -4.47
CA PHE A 552 -35.84 10.06 -5.89
C PHE A 552 -35.95 11.46 -6.55
N PRO A 553 -35.04 11.83 -7.47
CA PRO A 553 -33.92 11.05 -8.04
C PRO A 553 -32.59 11.17 -7.28
N TRP A 554 -32.58 11.73 -6.07
CA TRP A 554 -31.39 11.98 -5.24
C TRP A 554 -30.99 10.79 -4.35
N TYR A 555 -31.22 9.58 -4.85
CA TYR A 555 -30.85 8.33 -4.21
C TYR A 555 -29.33 8.10 -4.21
N GLY A 556 -28.89 7.19 -3.34
CA GLY A 556 -27.49 6.82 -3.12
C GLY A 556 -26.78 6.33 -4.37
N ARG A 557 -25.61 6.93 -4.66
CA ARG A 557 -24.75 6.57 -5.79
C ARG A 557 -23.26 6.49 -5.41
N GLY A 558 -22.49 5.73 -6.17
CA GLY A 558 -21.05 5.53 -5.96
C GLY A 558 -20.72 4.57 -4.82
N PHE A 559 -19.42 4.47 -4.50
CA PHE A 559 -18.91 3.43 -3.59
C PHE A 559 -19.25 3.66 -2.11
N LEU A 560 -19.62 4.88 -1.71
CA LEU A 560 -20.11 5.18 -0.36
C LEU A 560 -21.52 5.79 -0.37
N GLN A 561 -22.29 5.55 -1.44
CA GLN A 561 -23.71 5.90 -1.56
C GLN A 561 -23.98 7.38 -1.24
N LEU A 562 -23.32 8.29 -1.96
CA LEU A 562 -23.59 9.73 -1.89
C LEU A 562 -25.08 9.95 -2.16
N THR A 563 -25.79 10.46 -1.17
CA THR A 563 -27.25 10.54 -1.13
C THR A 563 -27.68 11.96 -0.75
N ASN A 564 -28.86 12.39 -1.20
CA ASN A 564 -29.49 13.69 -0.97
C ASN A 564 -28.87 14.86 -1.76
N PRO A 565 -29.68 15.86 -2.18
CA PRO A 565 -29.20 16.96 -3.01
C PRO A 565 -28.06 17.77 -2.37
N ASP A 566 -28.08 17.98 -1.05
CA ASP A 566 -27.03 18.75 -0.37
C ASP A 566 -25.64 18.12 -0.53
N ASN A 567 -25.54 16.80 -0.40
CA ASN A 567 -24.28 16.09 -0.58
C ASN A 567 -23.83 16.06 -2.04
N PHE A 568 -24.75 15.88 -3.00
CA PHE A 568 -24.42 15.95 -4.43
C PHE A 568 -23.91 17.34 -4.82
N TYR A 569 -24.58 18.41 -4.40
CA TYR A 569 -24.12 19.76 -4.70
C TYR A 569 -22.80 20.11 -4.02
N LYS A 570 -22.53 19.62 -2.79
CA LYS A 570 -21.19 19.75 -2.18
C LYS A 570 -20.12 19.04 -3.01
N TYR A 571 -20.42 17.86 -3.54
CA TYR A 571 -19.51 17.15 -4.43
C TYR A 571 -19.28 17.94 -5.73
N PHE A 572 -20.33 18.49 -6.34
CA PHE A 572 -20.20 19.32 -7.55
C PHE A 572 -19.36 20.57 -7.30
N THR A 573 -19.57 21.28 -6.18
CA THR A 573 -18.71 22.40 -5.78
C THR A 573 -17.26 21.94 -5.60
N TYR A 574 -17.02 20.80 -4.96
CA TYR A 574 -15.68 20.25 -4.79
C TYR A 574 -15.01 19.92 -6.14
N ARG A 575 -15.80 19.45 -7.12
CA ARG A 575 -15.35 19.23 -8.51
C ARG A 575 -15.15 20.52 -9.31
N GLY A 576 -15.35 21.71 -8.72
CA GLY A 576 -15.22 23.00 -9.41
C GLY A 576 -16.37 23.28 -10.40
N ARG A 577 -17.50 22.57 -10.28
CA ARG A 577 -18.65 22.71 -11.17
C ARG A 577 -19.52 23.88 -10.75
N SER A 578 -19.94 24.68 -11.73
CA SER A 578 -20.87 25.80 -11.53
C SER A 578 -22.31 25.36 -11.78
N PHE A 579 -23.25 25.86 -10.99
CA PHE A 579 -24.68 25.57 -11.10
C PHE A 579 -25.50 26.71 -10.49
N ASN A 580 -26.78 26.81 -10.85
CA ASN A 580 -27.72 27.75 -10.23
C ASN A 580 -27.91 27.46 -8.73
N LYS A 581 -27.49 28.41 -7.88
CA LYS A 581 -27.55 28.28 -6.41
C LYS A 581 -28.98 28.36 -5.86
N ASP A 582 -29.87 29.13 -6.49
CA ASP A 582 -31.25 29.27 -6.03
C ASP A 582 -32.00 27.94 -6.19
N ILE A 583 -31.80 27.26 -7.33
CA ILE A 583 -32.37 25.92 -7.59
C ILE A 583 -31.78 24.88 -6.64
N ARG A 584 -30.48 24.95 -6.35
CA ARG A 584 -29.85 24.10 -5.32
C ARG A 584 -30.50 24.32 -3.95
N ASP A 585 -30.70 25.58 -3.55
CA ASP A 585 -31.25 25.92 -2.24
C ASP A 585 -32.72 25.49 -2.10
N GLU A 586 -33.50 25.66 -3.16
CA GLU A 586 -34.87 25.14 -3.30
C GLU A 586 -34.91 23.62 -3.10
N LEU A 587 -34.14 22.86 -3.89
CA LEU A 587 -34.06 21.40 -3.81
C LEU A 587 -33.65 20.90 -2.42
N VAL A 588 -32.67 21.55 -1.80
CA VAL A 588 -32.21 21.19 -0.44
C VAL A 588 -33.29 21.50 0.60
N SER A 589 -33.99 22.62 0.45
CA SER A 589 -35.11 23.00 1.32
C SER A 589 -36.25 22.00 1.20
N ASP A 590 -36.65 21.65 -0.02
CA ASP A 590 -37.70 20.67 -0.28
C ASP A 590 -37.33 19.28 0.23
N TYR A 591 -36.08 18.85 0.03
CA TYR A 591 -35.62 17.59 0.59
C TYR A 591 -35.73 17.59 2.12
N ARG A 592 -35.30 18.66 2.80
CA ARG A 592 -35.40 18.78 4.26
C ARG A 592 -36.84 18.82 4.75
N ARG A 593 -37.74 19.48 4.01
CA ARG A 593 -39.18 19.53 4.30
C ARG A 593 -39.79 18.13 4.25
N VAL A 594 -39.53 17.38 3.18
CA VAL A 594 -39.99 15.99 3.04
C VAL A 594 -39.31 15.09 4.09
N GLN A 595 -38.02 15.23 4.35
CA GLN A 595 -37.30 14.48 5.38
C GLN A 595 -37.82 14.74 6.81
N GLY A 596 -38.30 15.95 7.09
CA GLY A 596 -38.86 16.33 8.40
C GLY A 596 -40.28 15.81 8.64
N ASP A 597 -41.06 15.60 7.58
CA ASP A 597 -42.49 15.24 7.69
C ASP A 597 -42.77 13.80 7.21
N ARG A 598 -43.11 12.93 8.16
CA ARG A 598 -43.40 11.52 7.87
C ARG A 598 -44.67 11.34 7.03
N ALA A 599 -45.71 12.13 7.28
CA ALA A 599 -46.96 12.03 6.52
C ALA A 599 -46.71 12.42 5.06
N LEU A 600 -45.95 13.51 4.86
CA LEU A 600 -45.53 13.93 3.52
C LEU A 600 -44.68 12.87 2.82
N ARG A 601 -43.74 12.20 3.52
CA ARG A 601 -42.97 11.08 2.91
C ARG A 601 -43.85 9.95 2.42
N GLU A 602 -44.82 9.52 3.23
CA GLU A 602 -45.71 8.42 2.83
C GLU A 602 -46.63 8.86 1.68
N GLN A 603 -47.01 10.13 1.64
CA GLN A 603 -47.73 10.71 0.50
C GLN A 603 -46.87 10.74 -0.77
N GLU A 604 -45.64 11.25 -0.70
CA GLU A 604 -44.73 11.35 -1.86
C GLU A 604 -44.38 9.97 -2.44
N LYS A 605 -44.19 8.95 -1.58
CA LYS A 605 -44.04 7.56 -2.04
C LYS A 605 -45.23 7.12 -2.90
N ARG A 606 -46.46 7.52 -2.58
CA ARG A 606 -47.65 7.13 -3.36
C ARG A 606 -47.80 7.95 -4.65
N LEU A 607 -47.24 9.16 -4.68
CA LEU A 607 -47.37 10.11 -5.79
C LEU A 607 -46.19 10.09 -6.76
N ASP A 608 -45.23 9.19 -6.55
CA ASP A 608 -43.98 9.08 -7.32
C ASP A 608 -43.08 10.33 -7.23
N ASN A 609 -42.98 10.90 -6.02
CA ASN A 609 -42.06 11.99 -5.64
C ASN A 609 -42.21 13.30 -6.42
N ARG A 610 -43.44 13.83 -6.49
CA ARG A 610 -43.76 15.09 -7.16
C ARG A 610 -43.07 16.32 -6.59
N ILE A 611 -42.43 16.23 -5.42
CA ILE A 611 -41.70 17.38 -4.86
C ILE A 611 -40.25 17.43 -5.31
N LEU A 612 -39.58 16.29 -5.47
CA LEU A 612 -38.13 16.25 -5.73
C LEU A 612 -37.76 15.84 -7.15
N TYR A 613 -38.76 15.49 -7.97
CA TYR A 613 -38.57 15.06 -9.35
C TYR A 613 -37.97 16.18 -10.20
N ASP A 614 -37.05 15.86 -11.10
CA ASP A 614 -36.36 16.85 -11.93
C ASP A 614 -37.34 17.76 -12.70
N GLY A 615 -38.40 17.19 -13.27
CA GLY A 615 -39.43 17.91 -14.02
C GLY A 615 -40.30 18.87 -13.20
N GLN A 616 -40.12 18.94 -11.89
CA GLN A 616 -40.83 19.85 -10.98
C GLN A 616 -39.99 21.09 -10.65
N HIS A 617 -38.74 21.12 -11.09
CA HIS A 617 -37.82 22.25 -10.93
C HIS A 617 -37.39 22.77 -12.30
N PRO A 618 -38.19 23.64 -12.96
CA PRO A 618 -37.95 24.08 -14.34
C PRO A 618 -36.65 24.87 -14.58
N GLY A 619 -35.90 25.20 -13.51
CA GLY A 619 -34.55 25.78 -13.59
C GLY A 619 -33.40 24.79 -13.38
N LEU A 620 -33.69 23.49 -13.21
CA LEU A 620 -32.66 22.47 -13.04
C LEU A 620 -31.90 22.24 -14.36
N GLU A 621 -30.61 22.53 -14.34
CA GLU A 621 -29.70 22.38 -15.47
C GLU A 621 -29.49 20.91 -15.85
N GLN A 622 -29.43 20.62 -17.16
CA GLN A 622 -29.22 19.26 -17.67
C GLN A 622 -27.84 18.70 -17.29
N GLU A 623 -26.86 19.58 -17.14
CA GLU A 623 -25.52 19.27 -16.66
C GLU A 623 -25.56 18.70 -15.24
N VAL A 624 -26.38 19.26 -14.35
CA VAL A 624 -26.55 18.77 -12.97
C VAL A 624 -27.13 17.36 -12.95
N ILE A 625 -28.12 17.09 -13.81
CA ILE A 625 -28.69 15.74 -13.98
C ILE A 625 -27.60 14.77 -14.47
N SER A 626 -26.84 15.17 -15.49
CA SER A 626 -25.76 14.36 -16.08
C SER A 626 -24.65 14.08 -15.07
N TRP A 627 -24.28 15.06 -14.25
CA TRP A 627 -23.28 14.90 -13.18
C TRP A 627 -23.76 13.96 -12.08
N ARG A 628 -25.05 14.05 -11.69
CA ARG A 628 -25.65 13.12 -10.73
C ARG A 628 -25.64 11.69 -11.26
N GLU A 629 -25.96 11.49 -12.54
CA GLU A 629 -25.90 10.19 -13.22
C GLU A 629 -24.46 9.67 -13.39
N ALA A 630 -23.48 10.55 -13.58
CA ALA A 630 -22.08 10.17 -13.67
C ALA A 630 -21.56 9.51 -12.37
N VAL A 631 -22.07 9.90 -11.19
CA VAL A 631 -21.74 9.24 -9.91
C VAL A 631 -22.25 7.80 -9.85
N GLU A 632 -23.22 7.43 -10.67
CA GLU A 632 -23.70 6.05 -10.84
C GLU A 632 -22.93 5.34 -11.95
N ASN A 633 -22.86 5.92 -13.15
CA ASN A 633 -22.48 5.19 -14.36
C ASN A 633 -21.10 5.55 -14.93
N GLY A 634 -20.53 6.69 -14.53
CA GLY A 634 -19.25 7.18 -15.04
C GLY A 634 -18.07 6.33 -14.58
N ASN A 635 -16.90 6.46 -15.21
CA ASN A 635 -15.71 5.68 -14.85
C ASN A 635 -14.95 6.26 -13.65
N PHE A 636 -15.06 7.58 -13.43
CA PHE A 636 -14.31 8.34 -12.43
C PHE A 636 -15.18 8.71 -11.21
N ASP A 637 -16.30 9.41 -11.44
CA ASP A 637 -17.15 9.99 -10.39
C ASP A 637 -17.63 8.99 -9.32
N PRO A 638 -17.96 7.71 -9.60
CA PRO A 638 -18.39 6.79 -8.54
C PRO A 638 -17.34 6.55 -7.46
N ALA A 639 -16.06 6.48 -7.85
CA ALA A 639 -14.94 6.29 -6.94
C ALA A 639 -14.51 7.61 -6.32
N ASP A 640 -14.40 8.67 -7.13
CA ASP A 640 -14.00 9.99 -6.65
C ASP A 640 -15.00 10.57 -5.63
N SER A 641 -16.31 10.40 -5.84
CA SER A 641 -17.33 10.82 -4.87
C SER A 641 -17.19 10.12 -3.53
N ALA A 642 -16.74 8.87 -3.51
CA ALA A 642 -16.51 8.12 -2.28
C ALA A 642 -15.26 8.62 -1.54
N GLY A 643 -14.18 8.92 -2.27
CA GLY A 643 -13.00 9.57 -1.69
C GLY A 643 -13.30 10.98 -1.14
N PHE A 644 -14.07 11.77 -1.89
CA PHE A 644 -14.61 13.04 -1.41
C PHE A 644 -15.41 12.86 -0.12
N TYR A 645 -16.34 11.89 -0.07
CA TYR A 645 -17.20 11.69 1.09
C TYR A 645 -16.41 11.20 2.31
N TRP A 646 -15.40 10.36 2.10
CA TRP A 646 -14.42 9.96 3.11
C TRP A 646 -13.74 11.18 3.75
N SER A 647 -13.24 12.12 2.95
CA SER A 647 -12.60 13.33 3.46
C SER A 647 -13.59 14.33 4.06
N LEU A 648 -14.77 14.51 3.46
CA LEU A 648 -15.82 15.41 3.96
C LEU A 648 -16.26 15.03 5.37
N THR A 649 -16.44 13.73 5.61
CA THR A 649 -16.99 13.21 6.87
C THR A 649 -15.91 12.99 7.94
N GLY A 650 -14.63 13.07 7.58
CA GLY A 650 -13.52 12.85 8.51
C GLY A 650 -13.32 11.39 8.91
N MET A 651 -13.76 10.45 8.08
CA MET A 651 -13.74 9.00 8.35
C MET A 651 -12.33 8.47 8.68
N ALA A 652 -11.28 9.08 8.10
CA ALA A 652 -9.88 8.73 8.36
C ALA A 652 -9.52 8.75 9.86
N LYS A 653 -10.02 9.73 10.62
CA LYS A 653 -9.72 9.87 12.06
C LYS A 653 -10.10 8.62 12.85
N TYR A 654 -11.24 8.03 12.50
CA TYR A 654 -11.74 6.82 13.16
C TYR A 654 -11.09 5.55 12.63
N ALA A 655 -10.75 5.53 11.33
CA ALA A 655 -10.06 4.42 10.71
C ALA A 655 -8.59 4.27 11.17
N ASP A 656 -7.97 5.35 11.67
CA ASP A 656 -6.61 5.30 12.24
C ASP A 656 -6.58 4.89 13.72
N GLU A 657 -7.75 4.80 14.38
CA GLU A 657 -7.84 4.24 15.73
C GLU A 657 -7.48 2.73 15.72
N THR A 658 -7.04 2.22 16.87
CA THR A 658 -6.77 0.78 17.01
C THR A 658 -8.00 -0.06 16.72
N HIS A 659 -7.87 -1.04 15.83
CA HIS A 659 -8.91 -2.00 15.49
C HIS A 659 -8.96 -3.16 16.49
N GLU A 660 -9.50 -2.90 17.68
CA GLU A 660 -9.74 -3.93 18.70
C GLU A 660 -10.81 -4.93 18.24
N LEU A 661 -10.38 -6.11 17.78
CA LEU A 661 -11.27 -7.11 17.20
C LEU A 661 -12.10 -7.81 18.28
N GLN A 662 -13.41 -7.86 18.04
CA GLN A 662 -14.38 -8.58 18.85
C GLN A 662 -14.96 -9.72 18.02
N ARG A 663 -14.69 -10.96 18.43
CA ARG A 663 -15.28 -12.16 17.83
C ARG A 663 -16.77 -12.22 18.14
N GLN A 664 -17.61 -12.46 17.14
CA GLN A 664 -19.06 -12.61 17.31
C GLN A 664 -19.50 -13.92 16.67
N ALA A 665 -20.02 -14.84 17.49
CA ALA A 665 -20.52 -16.13 17.03
C ALA A 665 -22.05 -16.11 16.98
N VAL A 666 -22.61 -16.52 15.85
CA VAL A 666 -24.07 -16.58 15.61
C VAL A 666 -24.43 -17.89 14.93
N THR A 667 -25.65 -18.38 15.18
CA THR A 667 -26.18 -19.52 14.43
C THR A 667 -26.82 -19.02 13.14
N ALA A 668 -26.22 -19.38 11.99
CA ALA A 668 -26.72 -18.99 10.67
C ALA A 668 -26.75 -20.20 9.72
N GLY A 669 -27.93 -20.49 9.15
CA GLY A 669 -28.17 -21.74 8.42
C GLY A 669 -28.07 -22.97 9.35
N HIS A 670 -27.26 -23.97 8.97
CA HIS A 670 -27.10 -25.22 9.72
C HIS A 670 -25.91 -25.24 10.70
N GLY A 671 -25.24 -24.11 10.97
CA GLY A 671 -24.04 -24.13 11.81
C GLY A 671 -23.69 -22.79 12.45
N LEU A 672 -22.70 -22.84 13.34
CA LEU A 672 -22.09 -21.67 13.95
C LEU A 672 -21.28 -20.91 12.90
N ARG A 673 -21.49 -19.60 12.82
CA ARG A 673 -20.74 -18.68 11.95
C ARG A 673 -20.15 -17.56 12.78
N VAL A 674 -18.99 -17.07 12.36
CA VAL A 674 -18.24 -16.04 13.06
C VAL A 674 -18.07 -14.83 12.17
N TYR A 675 -18.21 -13.65 12.75
CA TYR A 675 -17.75 -12.41 12.15
C TYR A 675 -17.00 -11.58 13.21
N TYR A 676 -16.19 -10.64 12.75
CA TYR A 676 -15.41 -9.77 13.63
C TYR A 676 -15.84 -8.33 13.44
N ARG A 677 -15.94 -7.61 14.56
CA ARG A 677 -16.24 -6.17 14.58
C ARG A 677 -15.20 -5.45 15.43
N SER A 678 -15.05 -4.13 15.25
CA SER A 678 -14.23 -3.29 16.13
C SER A 678 -14.91 -1.96 16.41
N PRO A 679 -14.62 -1.31 17.55
CA PRO A 679 -15.10 0.03 17.84
C PRO A 679 -14.68 1.07 16.78
N SER A 680 -13.42 0.99 16.32
CA SER A 680 -12.89 1.83 15.24
C SER A 680 -13.69 1.67 13.95
N PHE A 681 -13.91 0.43 13.50
CA PHE A 681 -14.68 0.17 12.28
C PHE A 681 -16.15 0.62 12.40
N TRP A 682 -16.76 0.46 13.58
CA TRP A 682 -18.10 1.02 13.85
C TRP A 682 -18.12 2.54 13.70
N ARG A 683 -17.19 3.25 14.34
CA ARG A 683 -17.12 4.72 14.27
C ARG A 683 -16.91 5.22 12.85
N ALA A 684 -16.01 4.58 12.10
CA ALA A 684 -15.79 4.88 10.69
C ALA A 684 -17.08 4.65 9.86
N SER A 685 -17.77 3.52 10.06
CA SER A 685 -19.03 3.20 9.36
C SER A 685 -20.18 4.14 9.76
N ALA A 686 -20.27 4.50 11.04
CA ALA A 686 -21.28 5.41 11.56
C ALA A 686 -21.13 6.82 10.98
N THR A 687 -19.89 7.26 10.76
CA THR A 687 -19.59 8.59 10.21
C THR A 687 -20.21 8.80 8.82
N VAL A 688 -20.35 7.75 8.02
CA VAL A 688 -20.96 7.81 6.69
C VAL A 688 -22.45 7.46 6.69
N ASN A 689 -22.90 6.52 7.53
CA ASN A 689 -24.27 5.98 7.46
C ASN A 689 -25.21 6.52 8.55
N LEU A 690 -24.69 6.85 9.73
CA LEU A 690 -25.47 7.33 10.88
C LEU A 690 -24.61 8.17 11.85
N PRO A 691 -24.27 9.43 11.52
CA PRO A 691 -23.30 10.22 12.29
C PRO A 691 -23.66 10.39 13.77
N SER A 692 -24.96 10.48 14.08
CA SER A 692 -25.46 10.55 15.47
C SER A 692 -25.22 9.28 16.29
N ALA A 693 -24.78 8.19 15.66
CA ALA A 693 -24.49 6.91 16.29
C ALA A 693 -22.99 6.61 16.45
N VAL A 694 -22.09 7.51 16.04
CA VAL A 694 -20.62 7.31 16.13
C VAL A 694 -20.18 6.89 17.53
N SER A 695 -20.74 7.51 18.57
CA SER A 695 -20.38 7.22 19.96
C SER A 695 -21.13 6.03 20.58
N ARG A 696 -22.06 5.38 19.85
CA ARG A 696 -22.80 4.22 20.36
C ARG A 696 -21.87 3.01 20.49
N ARG A 697 -22.05 2.27 21.59
CA ARG A 697 -21.25 1.07 21.92
C ARG A 697 -22.00 -0.24 21.69
N ASN A 698 -23.30 -0.18 21.40
CA ASN A 698 -24.16 -1.34 21.22
C ASN A 698 -24.20 -1.87 19.78
N TYR A 699 -23.52 -1.19 18.84
CA TYR A 699 -23.47 -1.54 17.42
C TYR A 699 -24.86 -1.64 16.75
N GLN A 700 -25.81 -0.79 17.14
CA GLN A 700 -27.17 -0.76 16.59
C GLN A 700 -27.49 0.51 15.81
N GLY A 701 -28.18 0.34 14.68
CA GLY A 701 -28.77 1.41 13.88
C GLY A 701 -28.15 1.63 12.50
N ILE A 702 -26.94 1.10 12.24
CA ILE A 702 -26.33 1.14 10.90
C ILE A 702 -26.92 0.00 10.06
N ASN A 703 -27.42 0.35 8.87
CA ASN A 703 -27.95 -0.65 7.95
C ASN A 703 -26.83 -1.56 7.42
N GLY A 704 -27.05 -2.87 7.49
CA GLY A 704 -26.13 -3.89 7.00
C GLY A 704 -24.80 -3.98 7.78
N PHE A 705 -24.74 -3.56 9.05
CA PHE A 705 -23.46 -3.52 9.78
C PHE A 705 -22.78 -4.88 9.93
N ILE A 706 -23.55 -5.98 10.06
CA ILE A 706 -22.97 -7.33 10.15
C ILE A 706 -22.39 -7.75 8.80
N GLU A 707 -23.08 -7.43 7.71
CA GLU A 707 -22.62 -7.66 6.34
C GLU A 707 -21.33 -6.86 6.05
N ARG A 708 -21.25 -5.60 6.51
CA ARG A 708 -20.02 -4.79 6.47
C ARG A 708 -18.88 -5.46 7.24
N CYS A 709 -19.17 -6.07 8.39
CA CYS A 709 -18.19 -6.79 9.18
C CYS A 709 -17.62 -8.02 8.44
N CYS A 710 -18.39 -8.69 7.59
CA CYS A 710 -17.89 -9.77 6.74
C CYS A 710 -16.85 -9.25 5.73
N ALA A 711 -17.15 -8.17 5.01
CA ALA A 711 -16.20 -7.56 4.07
C ALA A 711 -14.96 -6.98 4.78
N TYR A 712 -15.17 -6.30 5.91
CA TYR A 712 -14.10 -5.81 6.79
C TYR A 712 -13.16 -6.94 7.23
N THR A 713 -13.71 -8.10 7.59
CA THR A 713 -12.90 -9.25 8.01
C THR A 713 -12.08 -9.84 6.86
N CYS A 714 -12.66 -9.99 5.66
CA CYS A 714 -11.88 -10.36 4.46
C CYS A 714 -10.75 -9.37 4.21
N ALA A 715 -11.05 -8.07 4.27
CA ALA A 715 -10.08 -7.03 4.04
C ALA A 715 -8.94 -7.05 5.08
N LEU A 716 -9.24 -7.23 6.37
CA LEU A 716 -8.21 -7.44 7.41
C LEU A 716 -7.33 -8.65 7.08
N SER A 717 -7.95 -9.77 6.74
CA SER A 717 -7.23 -11.01 6.45
C SER A 717 -6.27 -10.89 5.27
N VAL A 718 -6.56 -10.03 4.30
CA VAL A 718 -5.71 -9.83 3.11
C VAL A 718 -4.69 -8.72 3.33
N LEU A 719 -5.11 -7.58 3.90
CA LEU A 719 -4.33 -6.35 3.93
C LEU A 719 -3.41 -6.23 5.16
N THR A 720 -3.65 -7.00 6.24
CA THR A 720 -2.90 -6.88 7.49
C THR A 720 -2.26 -8.19 7.94
N GLU A 721 -1.38 -8.10 8.93
CA GLU A 721 -0.85 -9.25 9.68
C GLU A 721 -1.55 -9.43 11.04
N THR A 722 -2.73 -8.84 11.21
CA THR A 722 -3.52 -8.93 12.43
C THR A 722 -3.91 -10.38 12.72
N LYS A 723 -3.65 -10.83 13.95
CA LYS A 723 -4.18 -12.09 14.47
C LYS A 723 -5.65 -11.91 14.83
N PHE A 724 -6.48 -12.91 14.56
CA PHE A 724 -7.89 -12.92 14.90
C PHE A 724 -8.11 -13.59 16.26
N PRO A 725 -9.06 -13.08 17.09
CA PRO A 725 -9.43 -13.74 18.32
C PRO A 725 -10.10 -15.09 18.06
N ASP A 726 -9.69 -16.11 18.81
CA ASP A 726 -10.32 -17.44 18.83
C ASP A 726 -11.55 -17.49 19.78
N GLU A 727 -12.09 -18.68 20.02
CA GLU A 727 -13.23 -18.90 20.91
C GLU A 727 -12.99 -18.48 22.37
N SER A 728 -11.72 -18.43 22.81
CA SER A 728 -11.30 -17.93 24.13
C SER A 728 -11.02 -16.42 24.13
N ASN A 729 -11.23 -15.74 23.00
CA ASN A 729 -10.84 -14.36 22.71
C ASN A 729 -9.32 -14.11 22.73
N ALA A 730 -8.50 -15.16 22.62
CA ALA A 730 -7.06 -15.01 22.48
C ALA A 730 -6.69 -14.73 21.02
N LEU A 731 -5.79 -13.77 20.76
CA LEU A 731 -5.34 -13.36 19.42
C LEU A 731 -4.37 -14.38 18.81
N THR A 732 -4.87 -15.56 18.46
CA THR A 732 -4.06 -16.72 18.07
C THR A 732 -4.17 -17.07 16.58
N LEU A 733 -5.25 -16.69 15.91
CA LEU A 733 -5.57 -17.18 14.57
C LEU A 733 -4.92 -16.32 13.48
N ASP A 734 -4.26 -16.95 12.52
CA ASP A 734 -3.72 -16.28 11.31
C ASP A 734 -4.80 -15.85 10.33
N ASN A 735 -5.89 -16.61 10.30
CA ASN A 735 -7.03 -16.41 9.40
C ASN A 735 -8.32 -16.36 10.23
N PRO A 736 -9.31 -15.57 9.80
CA PRO A 736 -10.59 -15.46 10.49
C PRO A 736 -11.39 -16.77 10.42
N GLU A 737 -12.13 -17.08 11.48
CA GLU A 737 -13.00 -18.26 11.49
C GLU A 737 -14.17 -18.14 10.50
N GLY A 738 -14.39 -19.20 9.72
CA GLY A 738 -15.59 -19.33 8.88
C GLY A 738 -15.66 -18.41 7.67
N ILE A 739 -14.64 -17.59 7.42
CA ILE A 739 -14.55 -16.73 6.24
C ILE A 739 -13.58 -17.32 5.24
N LEU A 740 -14.07 -17.52 4.01
CA LEU A 740 -13.28 -18.00 2.88
C LEU A 740 -12.95 -16.82 1.96
N LEU A 741 -11.66 -16.67 1.64
CA LEU A 741 -11.18 -15.70 0.66
C LEU A 741 -11.41 -16.20 -0.77
N ARG A 742 -11.64 -15.28 -1.70
CA ARG A 742 -11.72 -15.58 -3.15
C ARG A 742 -10.31 -15.70 -3.75
N ARG A 743 -9.63 -16.80 -3.41
CA ARG A 743 -8.31 -17.16 -3.91
C ARG A 743 -8.39 -17.86 -5.24
#